data_AF-A0A836WP82-F1
#
_entry.id   AF-A0A836WP82-F1
#
_cell.length_a   1.000
_cell.length_b   1.000
_cell.length_c   1.000
_cell.angle_alpha   90.00
_cell.angle_beta   90.00
_cell.angle_gamma   90.00
#
_symmetry.space_group_name_H-M   'P 1'
#
loop_
_entity.id
_entity.type
_entity.pdbx_description
1 polymer ?
#
loop_
_entity_poly.entity_id
_entity_poly.type
_entity_poly.pdbx_seq_one_letter_code
_entity_poly.pdbx_strand_id
1 'polypeptide(L)'
;METTEKTQKKMYSFEEAVNAAKDYFKGDQLAAVVWVNKYALKDSDGNIYEKTPEQMHRRIAREMARIEKKYPNPMSEDEIFELLKDFKYIIPAGSPMAGIGNTDQLTSLSNCFVIGHNADSYGGIIRTDEEQVQLMKRRGGVGHDLSHIRPSGSPVKNSALTSTGIVPFMERYSNSTREVAQDGRRGALMLSVSIKHPDSESFIDAKLDGTKVTGANISIKIDDEFMRAVAENNTYTQQYPVDSNNPTYTKTIKAQDLWNKIVYNAWQSAEPGILFWDTIINESVADCYADLGFRTVSTNPCGEIPLCPYDSCRLQAINLFSFVEKPFTSDAKFNFSKFKEYIRKGQRLMDDLIDLEIEKIDKILEKIVSDPEDTEIKRVERLLWEKIKKKAVQGRRTGFGITAEGDMLAALGLIYGTEIATEFSEEIHKTLAISAYASSVEMAKERGAFEIFNFEKEKDNPFLNRLFKESPELKESMQKYGRRNISILTIAPTGSTSLMTQTSSGIEPVFLPYYKRRRKVNPNDQNVTVSFVDEVGDAWEEYNIFHHKFLLWAETNGYSKDTIEQMKEEDLIKLVEKSPYHKATSNDINWMEKVKMQGRIQKWVDHSISVTINLPSDVSQKLVGQLYTEAWKNGCKGVTVYRDGSRDGVMISNKGEKKK
;
A
#
# COMPACT_ATOMS: atom_id res chain seq x y z
N MET A 1 -48.55 -2.64 5.15
CA MET A 1 -47.72 -2.61 6.38
C MET A 1 -47.33 -4.05 6.68
N GLU A 2 -46.25 -4.53 6.07
CA GLU A 2 -45.55 -5.72 6.55
C GLU A 2 -44.40 -5.20 7.41
N THR A 3 -44.58 -5.31 8.72
CA THR A 3 -43.55 -5.07 9.73
C THR A 3 -42.47 -6.12 9.55
N THR A 4 -41.39 -5.76 8.86
CA THR A 4 -40.14 -6.51 8.91
C THR A 4 -39.62 -6.42 10.35
N GLU A 5 -39.76 -7.51 11.11
CA GLU A 5 -39.05 -7.68 12.37
C GLU A 5 -37.56 -7.52 12.09
N LYS A 6 -37.00 -6.34 12.44
CA LYS A 6 -35.55 -6.16 12.54
C LYS A 6 -35.07 -7.14 13.59
N THR A 7 -34.49 -8.25 13.17
CA THR A 7 -33.78 -9.18 14.06
C THR A 7 -32.77 -8.34 14.84
N GLN A 8 -32.94 -8.22 16.15
CA GLN A 8 -32.12 -7.35 16.98
C GLN A 8 -30.69 -7.88 16.93
N LYS A 9 -29.80 -7.22 16.18
CA LYS A 9 -28.39 -7.62 16.06
C LYS A 9 -27.79 -7.62 17.48
N LYS A 10 -27.16 -8.72 17.87
CA LYS A 10 -26.49 -8.82 19.17
C LYS A 10 -25.34 -7.81 19.23
N MET A 11 -25.34 -6.97 20.26
CA MET A 11 -24.31 -5.98 20.53
C MET A 11 -23.27 -6.53 21.51
N TYR A 12 -22.06 -6.02 21.42
CA TYR A 12 -20.95 -6.33 22.30
C TYR A 12 -20.32 -5.04 22.81
N SER A 13 -19.88 -5.05 24.06
CA SER A 13 -19.00 -3.99 24.57
C SER A 13 -17.62 -4.08 23.92
N PHE A 14 -16.88 -2.97 23.95
CA PHE A 14 -15.50 -2.92 23.47
C PHE A 14 -14.61 -3.95 24.19
N GLU A 15 -14.75 -4.08 25.51
CA GLU A 15 -13.97 -5.02 26.31
C GLU A 15 -14.27 -6.48 25.95
N GLU A 16 -15.54 -6.84 25.77
CA GLU A 16 -15.93 -8.18 25.34
C GLU A 16 -15.37 -8.56 23.97
N ALA A 17 -15.39 -7.62 23.01
CA ALA A 17 -14.84 -7.83 21.69
C ALA A 17 -13.30 -7.92 21.73
N VAL A 18 -12.64 -7.06 22.51
CA VAL A 18 -11.17 -7.09 22.65
C VAL A 18 -10.71 -8.40 23.31
N ASN A 19 -11.37 -8.85 24.38
CA ASN A 19 -11.00 -10.10 25.06
C ASN A 19 -11.16 -11.30 24.12
N ALA A 20 -12.27 -11.38 23.38
CA ALA A 20 -12.48 -12.48 22.44
C ALA A 20 -11.53 -12.43 21.24
N ALA A 21 -11.21 -11.24 20.73
CA ALA A 21 -10.20 -11.08 19.69
C ALA A 21 -8.79 -11.38 20.19
N LYS A 22 -8.48 -11.10 21.46
CA LYS A 22 -7.20 -11.46 22.08
C LYS A 22 -7.02 -12.97 22.14
N ASP A 23 -8.05 -13.71 22.51
CA ASP A 23 -8.04 -15.18 22.47
C ASP A 23 -7.80 -15.67 21.04
N TYR A 24 -8.48 -15.07 20.06
CA TYR A 24 -8.29 -15.35 18.64
C TYR A 24 -6.84 -15.16 18.18
N PHE A 25 -6.20 -14.06 18.60
CA PHE A 25 -4.80 -13.75 18.30
C PHE A 25 -3.80 -14.34 19.32
N LYS A 26 -4.19 -15.38 20.07
CA LYS A 26 -3.32 -16.13 21.00
C LYS A 26 -2.62 -15.24 22.03
N GLY A 27 -3.33 -14.24 22.55
CA GLY A 27 -2.84 -13.32 23.57
C GLY A 27 -2.33 -11.97 23.05
N ASP A 28 -2.25 -11.75 21.73
CA ASP A 28 -1.78 -10.48 21.17
C ASP A 28 -2.82 -9.36 21.33
N GLN A 29 -2.61 -8.56 22.38
CA GLN A 29 -3.44 -7.41 22.72
C GLN A 29 -3.45 -6.34 21.62
N LEU A 30 -2.31 -6.11 20.94
CA LEU A 30 -2.22 -5.05 19.94
C LEU A 30 -3.05 -5.43 18.71
N ALA A 31 -2.94 -6.67 18.25
CA ALA A 31 -3.74 -7.18 17.14
C ALA A 31 -5.25 -7.11 17.48
N ALA A 32 -5.63 -7.56 18.68
CA ALA A 32 -7.02 -7.51 19.14
C ALA A 32 -7.60 -6.09 19.14
N VAL A 33 -6.90 -5.14 19.77
CA VAL A 33 -7.34 -3.74 19.86
C VAL A 33 -7.40 -3.08 18.49
N VAL A 34 -6.44 -3.36 17.61
CA VAL A 34 -6.44 -2.84 16.23
C VAL A 34 -7.64 -3.39 15.45
N TRP A 35 -7.93 -4.68 15.57
CA TRP A 35 -9.08 -5.29 14.89
C TRP A 35 -10.40 -4.69 15.34
N VAL A 36 -10.66 -4.62 16.66
CA VAL A 36 -11.91 -4.07 17.19
C VAL A 36 -12.10 -2.62 16.76
N ASN A 37 -11.06 -1.80 16.87
CA ASN A 37 -11.17 -0.38 16.51
C ASN A 37 -11.40 -0.14 15.01
N LYS A 38 -10.75 -0.93 14.15
CA LYS A 38 -10.67 -0.62 12.70
C LYS A 38 -11.58 -1.45 11.81
N TYR A 39 -11.94 -2.67 12.22
CA TYR A 39 -12.51 -3.69 11.32
C TYR A 39 -13.76 -4.38 11.83
N ALA A 40 -13.95 -4.49 13.15
CA ALA A 40 -15.21 -4.99 13.69
C ALA A 40 -16.37 -4.10 13.22
N LEU A 41 -17.48 -4.74 12.82
CA LEU A 41 -18.66 -4.04 12.35
C LEU A 41 -19.24 -3.16 13.46
N LYS A 42 -19.42 -1.87 13.16
CA LYS A 42 -19.97 -0.86 14.06
C LYS A 42 -20.88 0.13 13.34
N ASP A 43 -21.87 0.64 14.05
CA ASP A 43 -22.73 1.74 13.59
C ASP A 43 -22.12 3.12 13.93
N SER A 44 -22.89 4.18 13.67
CA SER A 44 -22.50 5.57 13.96
C SER A 44 -22.51 5.90 15.45
N ASP A 45 -23.22 5.14 16.28
CA ASP A 45 -23.28 5.31 17.73
C ASP A 45 -22.13 4.58 18.44
N GLY A 46 -21.33 3.82 17.69
CA GLY A 46 -20.20 3.05 18.20
C GLY A 46 -20.58 1.66 18.74
N ASN A 47 -21.82 1.20 18.49
CA ASN A 47 -22.25 -0.13 18.89
C ASN A 47 -21.53 -1.19 18.05
N ILE A 48 -20.90 -2.16 18.70
CA ILE A 48 -20.13 -3.23 18.04
C ILE A 48 -21.01 -4.47 17.83
N TYR A 49 -21.02 -5.01 16.62
CA TYR A 49 -21.83 -6.17 16.23
C TYR A 49 -21.01 -7.42 15.91
N GLU A 50 -19.69 -7.33 15.92
CA GLU A 50 -18.78 -8.46 15.72
C GLU A 50 -17.88 -8.63 16.94
N LYS A 51 -17.96 -9.81 17.55
CA LYS A 51 -17.15 -10.18 18.72
C LYS A 51 -15.78 -10.74 18.35
N THR A 52 -15.66 -11.42 17.20
CA THR A 52 -14.41 -12.04 16.76
C THR A 52 -14.11 -11.80 15.28
N PRO A 53 -12.83 -11.86 14.86
CA PRO A 53 -12.46 -11.80 13.44
C PRO A 53 -13.13 -12.87 12.58
N GLU A 54 -13.45 -14.03 13.15
CA GLU A 54 -14.20 -15.08 12.45
C GLU A 54 -15.58 -14.62 11.96
N GLN A 55 -16.30 -13.83 12.77
CA GLN A 55 -17.60 -13.27 12.37
C GLN A 55 -17.45 -12.29 11.19
N MET A 56 -16.39 -11.49 11.18
CA MET A 56 -16.02 -10.64 10.04
C MET A 56 -15.72 -11.48 8.79
N HIS A 57 -14.92 -12.55 8.91
CA HIS A 57 -14.64 -13.44 7.77
C HIS A 57 -15.92 -14.05 7.21
N ARG A 58 -16.87 -14.46 8.06
CA ARG A 58 -18.19 -14.95 7.61
C ARG A 58 -19.02 -13.87 6.93
N ARG A 59 -19.05 -12.64 7.46
CA ARG A 59 -19.72 -11.51 6.80
C ARG A 59 -19.18 -11.28 5.39
N ILE A 60 -17.86 -11.24 5.24
CA ILE A 60 -17.21 -11.01 3.94
C ILE A 60 -17.49 -12.17 2.99
N ALA A 61 -17.34 -13.41 3.46
CA ALA A 61 -17.59 -14.60 2.64
C ALA A 61 -19.02 -14.66 2.10
N ARG A 62 -20.01 -14.31 2.94
CA ARG A 62 -21.42 -14.26 2.54
C ARG A 62 -21.70 -13.27 1.41
N GLU A 63 -21.14 -12.07 1.50
CA GLU A 63 -21.33 -11.04 0.48
C GLU A 63 -20.60 -11.38 -0.82
N MET A 64 -19.40 -11.97 -0.75
CA MET A 64 -18.70 -12.47 -1.94
C MET A 64 -19.48 -13.62 -2.59
N ALA A 65 -19.97 -14.59 -1.81
CA ALA A 65 -20.81 -15.67 -2.31
C ALA A 65 -22.11 -15.17 -2.97
N ARG A 66 -22.66 -14.04 -2.49
CA ARG A 66 -23.82 -13.38 -3.12
C ARG A 66 -23.48 -12.84 -4.51
N ILE A 67 -22.28 -12.31 -4.71
CA ILE A 67 -21.80 -11.87 -6.03
C ILE A 67 -21.50 -13.07 -6.92
N GLU A 68 -20.81 -14.09 -6.41
CA GLU A 68 -20.49 -15.32 -7.14
C GLU A 68 -21.71 -15.95 -7.81
N LYS A 69 -22.87 -15.95 -7.13
CA LYS A 69 -24.15 -16.46 -7.67
C LYS A 69 -24.62 -15.78 -8.96
N LYS A 70 -24.07 -14.62 -9.33
CA LYS A 70 -24.37 -13.93 -10.60
C LYS A 70 -23.65 -14.56 -11.79
N TYR A 71 -22.64 -15.41 -11.55
CA TYR A 71 -21.74 -15.95 -12.56
C TYR A 71 -21.77 -17.49 -12.60
N PRO A 72 -21.32 -18.11 -13.70
CA PRO A 72 -21.09 -19.55 -13.76
C PRO A 72 -20.07 -20.01 -12.72
N ASN A 73 -20.21 -21.27 -12.28
CA ASN A 73 -19.31 -21.94 -11.34
C ASN A 73 -19.09 -21.14 -10.03
N PRO A 74 -20.17 -20.77 -9.30
CA PRO A 74 -20.05 -19.94 -8.12
C PRO A 74 -19.27 -20.64 -7.00
N MET A 75 -18.35 -19.92 -6.36
CA MET A 75 -17.77 -20.35 -5.08
C MET A 75 -18.81 -20.25 -3.96
N SER A 76 -18.88 -21.26 -3.11
CA SER A 76 -19.77 -21.27 -1.95
C SER A 76 -19.27 -20.37 -0.81
N GLU A 77 -20.17 -19.96 0.09
CA GLU A 77 -19.80 -19.17 1.28
C GLU A 77 -18.76 -19.88 2.15
N ASP A 78 -18.85 -21.22 2.29
CA ASP A 78 -17.89 -22.00 3.07
C ASP A 78 -16.51 -22.07 2.41
N GLU A 79 -16.44 -22.26 1.09
CA GLU A 79 -15.16 -22.23 0.36
C GLU A 79 -14.47 -20.89 0.50
N ILE A 80 -15.22 -19.78 0.39
CA ILE A 80 -14.68 -18.43 0.53
C ILE A 80 -14.26 -18.17 1.97
N PHE A 81 -15.06 -18.58 2.95
CA PHE A 81 -14.71 -18.45 4.35
C PHE A 81 -13.39 -19.16 4.68
N GLU A 82 -13.17 -20.38 4.19
CA GLU A 82 -11.92 -21.11 4.44
C GLU A 82 -10.68 -20.44 3.82
N LEU A 83 -10.85 -19.62 2.78
CA LEU A 83 -9.75 -18.79 2.25
C LEU A 83 -9.38 -17.63 3.19
N LEU A 84 -10.39 -17.03 3.83
CA LEU A 84 -10.27 -15.83 4.65
C LEU A 84 -9.93 -16.14 6.12
N LYS A 85 -10.41 -17.29 6.61
CA LYS A 85 -10.32 -17.70 8.01
C LYS A 85 -8.87 -17.62 8.51
N ASP A 86 -8.71 -17.11 9.74
CA ASP A 86 -7.43 -17.03 10.45
C ASP A 86 -6.39 -16.14 9.78
N PHE A 87 -6.82 -15.28 8.85
CA PHE A 87 -5.92 -14.51 7.98
C PHE A 87 -4.86 -15.42 7.34
N LYS A 88 -5.23 -16.68 7.10
CA LYS A 88 -4.27 -17.73 6.81
C LYS A 88 -3.79 -17.61 5.39
N TYR A 89 -4.69 -17.54 4.40
CA TYR A 89 -4.27 -17.52 3.00
C TYR A 89 -4.58 -16.20 2.32
N ILE A 90 -5.85 -15.77 2.34
CA ILE A 90 -6.30 -14.58 1.62
C ILE A 90 -6.72 -13.51 2.62
N ILE A 91 -6.16 -12.31 2.48
CA ILE A 91 -6.30 -11.21 3.43
C ILE A 91 -6.86 -10.00 2.69
N PRO A 92 -8.15 -9.67 2.86
CA PRO A 92 -8.72 -8.45 2.32
C PRO A 92 -8.02 -7.23 2.95
N ALA A 93 -7.88 -6.14 2.19
CA ALA A 93 -7.32 -4.92 2.75
C ALA A 93 -8.29 -4.20 3.71
N GLY A 94 -7.83 -3.10 4.30
CA GLY A 94 -8.58 -2.39 5.34
C GLY A 94 -9.97 -1.87 4.94
N SER A 95 -10.13 -1.26 3.75
CA SER A 95 -11.44 -0.81 3.27
C SER A 95 -12.41 -1.99 3.01
N PRO A 96 -12.00 -3.06 2.30
CA PRO A 96 -12.82 -4.27 2.18
C PRO A 96 -13.25 -4.87 3.51
N MET A 97 -12.32 -5.06 4.47
CA MET A 97 -12.64 -5.65 5.78
C MET A 97 -13.71 -4.84 6.54
N ALA A 98 -13.59 -3.51 6.55
CA ALA A 98 -14.53 -2.64 7.25
C ALA A 98 -15.87 -2.45 6.51
N GLY A 99 -15.86 -2.50 5.18
CA GLY A 99 -17.00 -2.04 4.37
C GLY A 99 -17.91 -3.12 3.78
N ILE A 100 -17.40 -4.33 3.49
CA ILE A 100 -18.18 -5.40 2.84
C ILE A 100 -19.29 -5.87 3.78
N GLY A 101 -20.55 -5.83 3.35
CA GLY A 101 -21.68 -6.21 4.21
C GLY A 101 -21.99 -5.24 5.36
N ASN A 102 -21.29 -4.09 5.43
CA ASN A 102 -21.65 -3.02 6.35
C ASN A 102 -22.84 -2.23 5.76
N THR A 103 -23.99 -2.29 6.44
CA THR A 103 -25.23 -1.59 6.06
C THR A 103 -25.39 -0.25 6.77
N ASP A 104 -24.65 -0.04 7.85
CA ASP A 104 -24.83 1.07 8.77
C ASP A 104 -23.92 2.26 8.39
N GLN A 105 -22.85 2.01 7.63
CA GLN A 105 -21.96 3.03 7.09
C GLN A 105 -21.84 2.94 5.55
N LEU A 106 -22.05 4.09 4.88
CA LEU A 106 -21.83 4.24 3.43
C LEU A 106 -20.39 4.67 3.15
N THR A 107 -19.52 3.68 2.93
CA THR A 107 -18.11 3.84 2.57
C THR A 107 -17.81 3.20 1.22
N SER A 108 -16.74 3.63 0.56
CA SER A 108 -16.16 2.88 -0.56
C SER A 108 -15.37 1.67 -0.04
N LEU A 109 -15.31 0.60 -0.83
CA LEU A 109 -14.45 -0.56 -0.62
C LEU A 109 -13.08 -0.37 -1.23
N SER A 110 -12.91 0.62 -2.12
CA SER A 110 -11.60 1.04 -2.61
C SER A 110 -10.80 1.69 -1.47
N ASN A 111 -9.50 1.42 -1.44
CA ASN A 111 -8.59 1.96 -0.42
C ASN A 111 -8.15 3.39 -0.75
N CYS A 112 -7.85 3.63 -2.03
CA CYS A 112 -7.27 4.87 -2.53
C CYS A 112 -7.70 5.15 -3.98
N PHE A 113 -7.51 6.39 -4.42
CA PHE A 113 -7.87 6.91 -5.75
C PHE A 113 -6.79 7.84 -6.28
N VAL A 114 -6.72 8.01 -7.59
CA VAL A 114 -6.08 9.17 -8.21
C VAL A 114 -7.17 10.02 -8.84
N ILE A 115 -7.13 11.32 -8.62
CA ILE A 115 -8.06 12.28 -9.24
C ILE A 115 -7.27 13.41 -9.87
N GLY A 116 -7.93 14.17 -10.74
CA GLY A 116 -7.33 15.33 -11.37
C GLY A 116 -7.83 15.58 -12.77
N HIS A 117 -7.46 16.75 -13.27
CA HIS A 117 -7.73 17.25 -14.60
C HIS A 117 -6.58 18.18 -15.02
N ASN A 118 -6.55 18.60 -16.29
CA ASN A 118 -5.46 19.44 -16.78
C ASN A 118 -5.73 20.96 -16.68
N ALA A 119 -6.72 21.39 -15.90
CA ALA A 119 -7.06 22.80 -15.77
C ALA A 119 -6.10 23.57 -14.85
N ASP A 120 -5.25 24.41 -15.45
CA ASP A 120 -4.32 25.32 -14.77
C ASP A 120 -5.01 26.65 -14.37
N SER A 121 -5.87 26.57 -13.35
CA SER A 121 -6.65 27.70 -12.82
C SER A 121 -7.06 27.50 -11.36
N TYR A 122 -7.42 28.57 -10.65
CA TYR A 122 -8.00 28.45 -9.31
C TYR A 122 -9.26 27.59 -9.29
N GLY A 123 -10.15 27.73 -10.26
CA GLY A 123 -11.36 26.90 -10.34
C GLY A 123 -11.02 25.41 -10.39
N GLY A 124 -9.99 25.03 -11.15
CA GLY A 124 -9.52 23.64 -11.21
C GLY A 124 -8.87 23.16 -9.90
N ILE A 125 -8.04 24.00 -9.29
CA ILE A 125 -7.38 23.69 -8.02
C ILE A 125 -8.42 23.45 -6.91
N ILE A 126 -9.39 24.37 -6.77
CA ILE A 126 -10.45 24.26 -5.76
C ILE A 126 -11.37 23.08 -6.05
N ARG A 127 -11.66 22.80 -7.33
CA ARG A 127 -12.43 21.63 -7.73
C ARG A 127 -11.76 20.32 -7.34
N THR A 128 -10.44 20.23 -7.49
CA THR A 128 -9.67 19.05 -7.11
C THR A 128 -9.63 18.86 -5.59
N ASP A 129 -9.51 19.95 -4.83
CA ASP A 129 -9.58 19.96 -3.36
C ASP A 129 -10.95 19.46 -2.86
N GLU A 130 -12.03 19.94 -3.49
CA GLU A 130 -13.39 19.50 -3.20
C GLU A 130 -13.57 17.99 -3.49
N GLU A 131 -13.14 17.52 -4.66
CA GLU A 131 -13.19 16.09 -5.01
C GLU A 131 -12.37 15.23 -4.02
N GLN A 132 -11.20 15.70 -3.58
CA GLN A 132 -10.37 15.03 -2.57
C GLN A 132 -11.12 14.82 -1.26
N VAL A 133 -11.74 15.89 -0.72
CA VAL A 133 -12.48 15.84 0.55
C VAL A 133 -13.62 14.83 0.49
N GLN A 134 -14.35 14.77 -0.64
CA GLN A 134 -15.45 13.82 -0.80
C GLN A 134 -14.99 12.35 -0.79
N LEU A 135 -13.83 12.05 -1.36
CA LEU A 135 -13.24 10.70 -1.29
C LEU A 135 -12.80 10.36 0.13
N MET A 136 -12.15 11.31 0.80
CA MET A 136 -11.68 11.11 2.17
C MET A 136 -12.85 10.90 3.14
N LYS A 137 -13.99 11.59 2.95
CA LYS A 137 -15.24 11.33 3.69
C LYS A 137 -15.68 9.86 3.61
N ARG A 138 -15.31 9.16 2.54
CA ARG A 138 -15.68 7.75 2.27
C ARG A 138 -14.52 6.77 2.49
N ARG A 139 -13.51 7.14 3.29
CA ARG A 139 -12.29 6.35 3.62
C ARG A 139 -11.31 6.15 2.45
N GLY A 140 -11.39 6.97 1.40
CA GLY A 140 -10.44 6.96 0.29
C GLY A 140 -9.17 7.78 0.57
N GLY A 141 -7.99 7.19 0.38
CA GLY A 141 -6.76 7.96 0.18
C GLY A 141 -6.68 8.54 -1.23
N VAL A 142 -5.93 9.62 -1.44
CA VAL A 142 -5.93 10.37 -2.72
C VAL A 142 -4.52 10.65 -3.24
N GLY A 143 -4.30 10.46 -4.54
CA GLY A 143 -3.07 10.86 -5.23
C GLY A 143 -3.33 11.95 -6.26
N HIS A 144 -2.45 12.96 -6.30
CA HIS A 144 -2.48 14.08 -7.24
C HIS A 144 -1.19 14.20 -8.02
N ASP A 145 -1.29 14.71 -9.25
CA ASP A 145 -0.15 15.23 -10.00
C ASP A 145 -0.31 16.74 -10.18
N LEU A 146 0.68 17.49 -9.72
CA LEU A 146 0.67 18.96 -9.77
C LEU A 146 1.46 19.50 -10.97
N SER A 147 2.00 18.64 -11.82
CA SER A 147 2.83 19.02 -12.99
C SER A 147 2.12 19.89 -14.03
N HIS A 148 0.78 19.96 -13.96
CA HIS A 148 -0.06 20.76 -14.85
C HIS A 148 -0.26 22.21 -14.36
N ILE A 149 0.20 22.56 -13.15
CA ILE A 149 0.06 23.90 -12.58
C ILE A 149 1.27 24.73 -13.00
N ARG A 150 1.04 25.95 -13.52
CA ARG A 150 2.13 26.81 -14.00
C ARG A 150 3.17 27.14 -12.91
N PRO A 151 4.46 27.25 -13.28
CA PRO A 151 5.52 27.55 -12.32
C PRO A 151 5.41 28.96 -11.74
N SER A 152 6.08 29.16 -10.61
CA SER A 152 6.19 30.47 -9.95
C SER A 152 6.75 31.53 -10.91
N GLY A 153 6.24 32.76 -10.81
CA GLY A 153 6.60 33.87 -11.69
C GLY A 153 5.90 33.87 -13.05
N SER A 154 5.18 32.81 -13.42
CA SER A 154 4.41 32.78 -14.67
C SER A 154 3.37 33.90 -14.72
N PRO A 155 3.21 34.63 -15.84
CA PRO A 155 2.25 35.72 -15.92
C PRO A 155 0.80 35.21 -15.79
N VAL A 156 -0.01 35.97 -15.06
CA VAL A 156 -1.46 35.73 -14.88
C VAL A 156 -2.24 37.01 -15.14
N LYS A 157 -3.51 36.89 -15.53
CA LYS A 157 -4.38 38.03 -15.86
C LYS A 157 -5.25 38.50 -14.68
N ASN A 158 -4.89 38.13 -13.46
CA ASN A 158 -5.60 38.54 -12.24
C ASN A 158 -4.78 39.60 -11.47
N SER A 159 -5.26 40.00 -10.30
CA SER A 159 -4.60 41.02 -9.46
C SER A 159 -3.17 40.66 -9.02
N ALA A 160 -2.79 39.37 -9.01
CA ALA A 160 -1.47 38.94 -8.59
C ALA A 160 -0.38 39.22 -9.63
N LEU A 161 -0.75 39.42 -10.91
CA LEU A 161 0.12 39.59 -12.08
C LEU A 161 1.06 38.40 -12.40
N THR A 162 1.53 37.68 -11.39
CA THR A 162 2.34 36.46 -11.50
C THR A 162 1.81 35.33 -10.60
N SER A 163 2.04 34.08 -11.01
CA SER A 163 1.76 32.87 -10.22
C SER A 163 2.74 32.73 -9.05
N THR A 164 2.26 32.17 -7.94
CA THR A 164 3.09 31.75 -6.79
C THR A 164 3.62 30.32 -6.91
N GLY A 165 3.30 29.63 -8.01
CA GLY A 165 3.74 28.26 -8.26
C GLY A 165 2.97 27.21 -7.46
N ILE A 166 3.56 26.01 -7.37
CA ILE A 166 2.91 24.80 -6.85
C ILE A 166 2.78 24.78 -5.32
N VAL A 167 3.80 25.22 -4.60
CA VAL A 167 3.95 24.98 -3.14
C VAL A 167 2.76 25.48 -2.30
N PRO A 168 2.19 26.68 -2.52
CA PRO A 168 1.03 27.13 -1.74
C PRO A 168 -0.19 26.20 -1.84
N PHE A 169 -0.38 25.53 -2.99
CA PHE A 169 -1.48 24.60 -3.19
C PHE A 169 -1.23 23.25 -2.51
N MET A 170 0.04 22.86 -2.31
CA MET A 170 0.40 21.68 -1.53
C MET A 170 -0.06 21.83 -0.07
N GLU A 171 0.15 22.99 0.53
CA GLU A 171 -0.32 23.29 1.89
C GLU A 171 -1.84 23.21 1.97
N ARG A 172 -2.55 23.73 0.97
CA ARG A 172 -4.02 23.64 0.90
C ARG A 172 -4.50 22.19 0.94
N TYR A 173 -4.07 21.36 -0.02
CA TYR A 173 -4.49 19.96 -0.09
C TYR A 173 -4.11 19.17 1.17
N SER A 174 -2.93 19.47 1.73
CA SER A 174 -2.47 18.91 3.00
C SER A 174 -3.38 19.30 4.17
N ASN A 175 -3.83 20.56 4.25
CA ASN A 175 -4.70 21.02 5.33
C ASN A 175 -6.06 20.34 5.25
N SER A 176 -6.68 20.33 4.06
CA SER A 176 -7.94 19.61 3.80
C SER A 176 -7.85 18.13 4.19
N THR A 177 -6.70 17.49 3.97
CA THR A 177 -6.48 16.08 4.36
C THR A 177 -6.53 15.87 5.88
N ARG A 178 -6.05 16.83 6.66
CA ARG A 178 -6.07 16.75 8.14
C ARG A 178 -7.42 17.09 8.74
N GLU A 179 -8.24 17.88 8.03
CA GLU A 179 -9.57 18.29 8.47
C GLU A 179 -10.60 17.15 8.38
N VAL A 180 -10.46 16.23 7.42
CA VAL A 180 -11.44 15.16 7.21
C VAL A 180 -11.24 13.99 8.17
N ALA A 181 -12.21 13.78 9.05
CA ALA A 181 -12.23 12.64 9.97
C ALA A 181 -12.59 11.31 9.28
N GLN A 182 -11.95 10.21 9.67
CA GLN A 182 -12.21 8.86 9.14
C GLN A 182 -12.27 7.77 10.23
N ASP A 183 -12.89 8.06 11.38
CA ASP A 183 -13.18 7.05 12.43
C ASP A 183 -11.96 6.18 12.81
N GLY A 184 -10.92 6.84 13.35
CA GLY A 184 -9.67 6.19 13.74
C GLY A 184 -8.68 5.93 12.59
N ARG A 185 -9.01 6.31 11.35
CA ARG A 185 -8.07 6.41 10.23
C ARG A 185 -7.69 7.88 9.97
N ARG A 186 -6.45 8.11 9.57
CA ARG A 186 -5.99 9.43 9.09
C ARG A 186 -6.17 9.48 7.57
N GLY A 187 -6.59 10.64 7.04
CA GLY A 187 -6.54 10.92 5.61
C GLY A 187 -5.12 10.69 5.07
N ALA A 188 -5.03 10.17 3.85
CA ALA A 188 -3.76 9.88 3.19
C ALA A 188 -3.73 10.56 1.83
N LEU A 189 -2.68 11.32 1.57
CA LEU A 189 -2.51 12.11 0.36
C LEU A 189 -1.12 11.88 -0.25
N MET A 190 -1.04 11.67 -1.55
CA MET A 190 0.20 11.74 -2.33
C MET A 190 0.16 12.95 -3.25
N LEU A 191 1.19 13.78 -3.20
CA LEU A 191 1.43 14.83 -4.18
C LEU A 191 2.65 14.42 -5.02
N SER A 192 2.52 14.48 -6.34
CA SER A 192 3.63 14.24 -7.24
C SER A 192 3.85 15.38 -8.22
N VAL A 193 5.10 15.55 -8.64
CA VAL A 193 5.53 16.53 -9.65
C VAL A 193 6.59 15.88 -10.55
N SER A 194 6.57 16.21 -11.84
CA SER A 194 7.61 15.83 -12.79
C SER A 194 8.92 16.57 -12.51
N ILE A 195 10.05 15.86 -12.59
CA ILE A 195 11.39 16.45 -12.51
C ILE A 195 11.63 17.48 -13.63
N LYS A 196 10.90 17.38 -14.76
CA LYS A 196 10.87 18.40 -15.83
C LYS A 196 10.26 19.71 -15.39
N HIS A 197 9.43 19.72 -14.35
CA HIS A 197 8.72 20.93 -13.95
C HIS A 197 9.69 21.97 -13.34
N PRO A 198 9.62 23.27 -13.72
CA PRO A 198 10.53 24.30 -13.19
C PRO A 198 10.44 24.52 -11.67
N ASP A 199 9.26 24.29 -11.07
CA ASP A 199 9.08 24.35 -9.60
C ASP A 199 9.48 23.05 -8.88
N SER A 200 10.02 22.03 -9.57
CA SER A 200 10.37 20.76 -8.93
C SER A 200 11.39 20.94 -7.79
N GLU A 201 12.34 21.87 -7.92
CA GLU A 201 13.29 22.23 -6.85
C GLU A 201 12.59 22.72 -5.58
N SER A 202 11.61 23.61 -5.71
CA SER A 202 10.83 24.15 -4.59
C SER A 202 9.89 23.11 -4.00
N PHE A 203 9.35 22.23 -4.84
CA PHE A 203 8.55 21.09 -4.41
C PHE A 203 9.35 20.13 -3.52
N ILE A 204 10.61 19.84 -3.90
CA ILE A 204 11.52 18.98 -3.13
C ILE A 204 11.83 19.58 -1.75
N ASP A 205 11.89 20.91 -1.64
CA ASP A 205 12.13 21.61 -0.36
C ASP A 205 10.89 21.77 0.51
N ALA A 206 9.68 21.55 -0.03
CA ALA A 206 8.43 21.90 0.63
C ALA A 206 8.22 21.25 2.02
N LYS A 207 8.97 20.18 2.31
CA LYS A 207 8.90 19.40 3.55
C LYS A 207 10.16 19.43 4.42
N LEU A 208 11.17 20.21 4.05
CA LEU A 208 12.27 20.49 4.98
C LEU A 208 11.77 21.26 6.20
N ASP A 209 10.78 22.13 6.00
CA ASP A 209 10.00 22.69 7.09
C ASP A 209 8.95 21.67 7.56
N GLY A 210 9.27 20.95 8.65
CA GLY A 210 8.40 19.92 9.23
C GLY A 210 7.04 20.43 9.73
N THR A 211 6.78 21.74 9.68
CA THR A 211 5.48 22.34 10.03
C THR A 211 4.53 22.47 8.85
N LYS A 212 5.03 22.34 7.61
CA LYS A 212 4.27 22.52 6.37
C LYS A 212 4.00 21.19 5.69
N VAL A 213 2.90 21.14 4.91
CA VAL A 213 2.52 19.97 4.11
C VAL A 213 2.46 18.66 4.93
N THR A 214 2.10 18.74 6.22
CA THR A 214 2.18 17.59 7.15
C THR A 214 1.11 16.51 6.95
N GLY A 215 0.11 16.77 6.10
CA GLY A 215 -0.98 15.86 5.76
C GLY A 215 -0.81 15.13 4.42
N ALA A 216 0.28 15.35 3.71
CA ALA A 216 0.57 14.70 2.43
C ALA A 216 1.92 14.01 2.46
N ASN A 217 2.12 12.95 1.69
CA ASN A 217 3.43 12.49 1.24
C ASN A 217 3.74 13.16 -0.11
N ILE A 218 5.02 13.42 -0.38
CA ILE A 218 5.47 13.97 -1.66
C ILE A 218 6.41 12.99 -2.37
N SER A 219 6.27 12.86 -3.69
CA SER A 219 7.20 12.08 -4.52
C SER A 219 7.50 12.79 -5.83
N ILE A 220 8.74 12.67 -6.30
CA ILE A 220 9.17 13.24 -7.57
C ILE A 220 9.14 12.18 -8.67
N LYS A 221 8.53 12.51 -9.80
CA LYS A 221 8.48 11.67 -11.00
C LYS A 221 9.75 11.93 -11.81
N ILE A 222 10.66 10.96 -11.82
CA ILE A 222 11.96 11.03 -12.49
C ILE A 222 11.88 10.28 -13.82
N ASP A 223 12.31 10.93 -14.90
CA ASP A 223 12.54 10.29 -16.19
C ASP A 223 13.98 9.80 -16.36
N ASP A 224 14.20 8.90 -17.32
CA ASP A 224 15.51 8.31 -17.57
C ASP A 224 16.50 9.33 -18.13
N GLU A 225 16.02 10.40 -18.78
CA GLU A 225 16.85 11.49 -19.27
C GLU A 225 17.57 12.19 -18.11
N PHE A 226 16.85 12.51 -17.04
CA PHE A 226 17.43 13.06 -15.82
C PHE A 226 18.44 12.10 -15.19
N MET A 227 18.10 10.81 -15.05
CA MET A 227 19.01 9.84 -14.44
C MET A 227 20.30 9.64 -15.24
N ARG A 228 20.23 9.63 -16.57
CA ARG A 228 21.42 9.64 -17.44
C ARG A 228 22.23 10.92 -17.27
N ALA A 229 21.58 12.08 -17.22
CA ALA A 229 22.27 13.34 -17.00
C ALA A 229 22.99 13.38 -15.63
N VAL A 230 22.41 12.78 -14.58
CA VAL A 230 23.08 12.61 -13.28
C VAL A 230 24.29 11.70 -13.41
N ALA A 231 24.15 10.51 -14.03
CA ALA A 231 25.22 9.54 -14.17
C ALA A 231 26.42 10.08 -14.98
N GLU A 232 26.16 10.93 -15.96
CA GLU A 232 27.16 11.53 -16.85
C GLU A 232 27.65 12.91 -16.36
N ASN A 233 27.12 13.42 -15.24
CA ASN A 233 27.39 14.76 -14.73
C ASN A 233 27.09 15.88 -15.77
N ASN A 234 25.99 15.71 -16.50
CA ASN A 234 25.52 16.59 -17.56
C ASN A 234 24.44 17.57 -17.07
N THR A 235 24.07 18.50 -17.95
CA THR A 235 22.94 19.40 -17.72
C THR A 235 21.60 18.72 -18.07
N TYR A 236 20.52 19.22 -17.50
CA TYR A 236 19.16 18.78 -17.76
C TYR A 236 18.25 19.98 -18.00
N THR A 237 17.27 19.84 -18.90
CA THR A 237 16.35 20.92 -19.26
C THR A 237 14.99 20.71 -18.60
N GLN A 238 14.63 21.61 -17.70
CA GLN A 238 13.28 21.73 -17.17
C GLN A 238 12.44 22.60 -18.10
N GLN A 239 11.16 22.28 -18.22
CA GLN A 239 10.24 22.98 -19.10
C GLN A 239 8.79 22.98 -18.60
N TYR A 240 8.03 23.97 -19.06
CA TYR A 240 6.58 24.03 -18.86
C TYR A 240 5.86 24.47 -20.15
N PRO A 241 4.72 23.86 -20.52
CA PRO A 241 4.16 22.62 -19.98
C PRO A 241 5.12 21.43 -20.14
N VAL A 242 5.12 20.49 -19.18
CA VAL A 242 6.14 19.44 -19.07
C VAL A 242 6.22 18.51 -20.31
N ASP A 243 5.08 18.25 -20.96
CA ASP A 243 4.99 17.38 -22.13
C ASP A 243 4.91 18.15 -23.47
N SER A 244 5.16 19.47 -23.47
CA SER A 244 5.05 20.29 -24.69
C SER A 244 6.29 20.18 -25.57
N ASN A 245 6.10 20.00 -26.87
CA ASN A 245 7.16 20.16 -27.88
C ASN A 245 7.55 21.63 -28.08
N ASN A 246 6.69 22.57 -27.68
CA ASN A 246 6.94 24.02 -27.74
C ASN A 246 6.66 24.60 -26.35
N PRO A 247 7.58 24.41 -25.38
CA PRO A 247 7.36 24.89 -24.02
C PRO A 247 7.34 26.42 -23.98
N THR A 248 6.49 26.98 -23.13
CA THR A 248 6.41 28.43 -22.89
C THR A 248 7.49 28.91 -21.91
N TYR A 249 8.10 28.00 -21.16
CA TYR A 249 9.19 28.27 -20.23
C TYR A 249 10.20 27.13 -20.28
N THR A 250 11.50 27.45 -20.25
CA THR A 250 12.59 26.47 -20.11
C THR A 250 13.66 26.98 -19.15
N LYS A 251 14.30 26.05 -18.43
CA LYS A 251 15.42 26.31 -17.53
C LYS A 251 16.41 25.15 -17.62
N THR A 252 17.66 25.45 -17.95
CA THR A 252 18.74 24.44 -17.90
C THR A 252 19.36 24.43 -16.51
N ILE A 253 19.52 23.23 -15.94
CA ILE A 253 20.11 23.00 -14.62
C ILE A 253 21.27 22.00 -14.72
N LYS A 254 22.14 21.95 -13.71
CA LYS A 254 23.05 20.82 -13.52
C LYS A 254 22.28 19.69 -12.86
N ALA A 255 22.18 18.53 -13.52
CA ALA A 255 21.39 17.41 -13.01
C ALA A 255 21.89 16.93 -11.64
N GLN A 256 23.22 16.90 -11.47
CA GLN A 256 23.87 16.48 -10.23
C GLN A 256 23.49 17.33 -9.01
N ASP A 257 23.30 18.65 -9.19
CA ASP A 257 22.94 19.56 -8.09
C ASP A 257 21.53 19.25 -7.57
N LEU A 258 20.57 19.06 -8.49
CA LEU A 258 19.21 18.68 -8.14
C LEU A 258 19.14 17.26 -7.55
N TRP A 259 19.94 16.33 -8.07
CA TRP A 259 20.04 14.99 -7.51
C TRP A 259 20.56 14.99 -6.07
N ASN A 260 21.64 15.72 -5.81
CA ASN A 260 22.21 15.84 -4.46
C ASN A 260 21.18 16.40 -3.48
N LYS A 261 20.35 17.34 -3.93
CA LYS A 261 19.24 17.91 -3.17
C LYS A 261 18.14 16.90 -2.85
N ILE A 262 17.70 16.11 -3.84
CA ILE A 262 16.73 15.00 -3.64
C ILE A 262 17.26 14.04 -2.57
N VAL A 263 18.50 13.60 -2.71
CA VAL A 263 19.13 12.65 -1.78
C VAL A 263 19.27 13.25 -0.38
N TYR A 264 19.68 14.52 -0.27
CA TYR A 264 19.81 15.20 1.01
C TYR A 264 18.46 15.32 1.73
N ASN A 265 17.42 15.80 1.04
CA ASN A 265 16.10 16.00 1.63
C ASN A 265 15.48 14.68 2.07
N ALA A 266 15.62 13.61 1.26
CA ALA A 266 15.15 12.28 1.62
C ALA A 266 15.90 11.71 2.83
N TRP A 267 17.23 11.88 2.89
CA TRP A 267 18.03 11.49 4.05
C TRP A 267 17.62 12.27 5.31
N GLN A 268 17.31 13.56 5.17
CA GLN A 268 16.97 14.43 6.30
C GLN A 268 15.52 14.28 6.79
N SER A 269 14.57 14.02 5.89
CA SER A 269 13.13 14.11 6.19
C SER A 269 12.30 12.89 5.75
N ALA A 270 12.94 11.84 5.22
CA ALA A 270 12.32 10.69 4.53
C ALA A 270 11.50 11.04 3.27
N GLU A 271 11.55 12.29 2.79
CA GLU A 271 10.88 12.74 1.57
C GLU A 271 11.76 13.70 0.74
N PRO A 272 11.56 13.79 -0.58
CA PRO A 272 10.54 13.11 -1.38
C PRO A 272 10.84 11.62 -1.61
N GLY A 273 9.79 10.83 -1.85
CA GLY A 273 9.93 9.53 -2.51
C GLY A 273 10.30 9.71 -3.99
N ILE A 274 10.80 8.65 -4.63
CA ILE A 274 11.12 8.64 -6.06
C ILE A 274 10.15 7.72 -6.80
N LEU A 275 9.64 8.20 -7.93
CA LEU A 275 8.87 7.43 -8.90
C LEU A 275 9.63 7.43 -10.22
N PHE A 276 10.11 6.28 -10.67
CA PHE A 276 10.80 6.14 -11.97
C PHE A 276 9.75 6.07 -13.07
N TRP A 277 9.39 7.24 -13.59
CA TRP A 277 8.18 7.44 -14.36
C TRP A 277 8.21 6.75 -15.72
N ASP A 278 9.35 6.77 -16.40
CA ASP A 278 9.51 6.05 -17.67
C ASP A 278 9.34 4.54 -17.48
N THR A 279 9.92 3.98 -16.40
CA THR A 279 9.73 2.56 -16.06
C THR A 279 8.26 2.24 -15.72
N ILE A 280 7.60 3.11 -14.96
CA ILE A 280 6.16 2.98 -14.64
C ILE A 280 5.33 2.91 -15.92
N ILE A 281 5.49 3.89 -16.82
CA ILE A 281 4.67 4.00 -18.04
C ILE A 281 4.98 2.86 -19.01
N ASN A 282 6.27 2.51 -19.21
CA ASN A 282 6.67 1.48 -20.17
C ASN A 282 6.20 0.08 -19.77
N GLU A 283 6.18 -0.24 -18.47
CA GLU A 283 5.75 -1.55 -17.97
C GLU A 283 4.23 -1.59 -17.67
N SER A 284 3.54 -0.45 -17.69
CA SER A 284 2.11 -0.37 -17.36
C SER A 284 1.24 -0.96 -18.46
N VAL A 285 0.47 -1.98 -18.11
CA VAL A 285 -0.49 -2.60 -19.05
C VAL A 285 -1.69 -1.69 -19.31
N ALA A 286 -2.10 -0.88 -18.33
CA ALA A 286 -3.23 0.04 -18.50
C ALA A 286 -2.92 1.19 -19.46
N ASP A 287 -1.66 1.61 -19.57
CA ASP A 287 -1.24 2.69 -20.46
C ASP A 287 -1.33 2.31 -21.95
N CYS A 288 -1.46 1.02 -22.29
CA CYS A 288 -1.86 0.57 -23.63
C CYS A 288 -3.25 1.12 -24.05
N TYR A 289 -4.06 1.58 -23.10
CA TYR A 289 -5.37 2.18 -23.29
C TYR A 289 -5.37 3.68 -22.96
N ALA A 290 -4.21 4.35 -23.04
CA ALA A 290 -4.09 5.78 -22.78
C ALA A 290 -5.03 6.64 -23.63
N ASP A 291 -5.25 6.26 -24.90
CA ASP A 291 -6.18 6.90 -25.82
C ASP A 291 -7.66 6.77 -25.40
N LEU A 292 -7.97 5.77 -24.56
CA LEU A 292 -9.29 5.56 -23.95
C LEU A 292 -9.38 6.15 -22.53
N GLY A 293 -8.43 7.03 -22.19
CA GLY A 293 -8.39 7.74 -20.91
C GLY A 293 -7.85 6.92 -19.75
N PHE A 294 -7.07 5.87 -20.00
CA PHE A 294 -6.37 5.11 -18.96
C PHE A 294 -4.90 5.50 -18.77
N ARG A 295 -4.50 6.67 -19.31
CA ARG A 295 -3.16 7.22 -19.10
C ARG A 295 -2.90 7.44 -17.62
N THR A 296 -1.83 6.84 -17.12
CA THR A 296 -1.34 7.04 -15.76
C THR A 296 -0.84 8.47 -15.58
N VAL A 297 -1.25 9.14 -14.50
CA VAL A 297 -0.85 10.54 -14.21
C VAL A 297 -0.16 10.71 -12.87
N SER A 298 -0.53 9.89 -11.88
CA SER A 298 0.01 9.87 -10.52
C SER A 298 -0.05 8.45 -9.95
N THR A 299 0.30 8.31 -8.68
CA THR A 299 0.12 7.08 -7.90
C THR A 299 -0.82 7.33 -6.73
N ASN A 300 -1.35 6.26 -6.16
CA ASN A 300 -2.02 6.32 -4.86
C ASN A 300 -1.03 6.70 -3.71
N PRO A 301 -1.53 6.97 -2.48
CA PRO A 301 -0.74 7.42 -1.33
C PRO A 301 0.52 6.64 -0.96
N CYS A 302 0.59 5.33 -1.25
CA CYS A 302 1.75 4.50 -0.92
C CYS A 302 2.67 4.23 -2.13
N GLY A 303 2.34 4.74 -3.32
CA GLY A 303 3.19 4.61 -4.52
C GLY A 303 3.15 3.24 -5.20
N GLU A 304 2.32 2.32 -4.72
CA GLU A 304 2.24 0.95 -5.24
C GLU A 304 1.30 0.80 -6.44
N ILE A 305 0.32 1.69 -6.63
CA ILE A 305 -0.58 1.65 -7.78
C ILE A 305 -0.51 3.00 -8.53
N PRO A 306 0.21 3.05 -9.66
CA PRO A 306 0.06 4.08 -10.67
C PRO A 306 -1.35 4.02 -11.28
N LEU A 307 -2.03 5.16 -11.34
CA LEU A 307 -3.43 5.25 -11.76
C LEU A 307 -3.67 6.42 -12.73
N CYS A 308 -4.67 6.22 -13.58
CA CYS A 308 -5.30 7.30 -14.33
C CYS A 308 -6.33 8.04 -13.45
N PRO A 309 -6.78 9.25 -13.83
CA PRO A 309 -7.80 9.96 -13.07
C PRO A 309 -9.10 9.17 -12.92
N TYR A 310 -9.65 9.21 -11.72
CA TYR A 310 -10.89 8.57 -11.28
C TYR A 310 -10.86 7.04 -11.23
N ASP A 311 -9.71 6.41 -11.44
CA ASP A 311 -9.53 4.98 -11.17
C ASP A 311 -9.14 4.76 -9.70
N SER A 312 -9.28 3.52 -9.21
CA SER A 312 -9.16 3.22 -7.80
C SER A 312 -8.41 1.93 -7.48
N CYS A 313 -7.80 1.94 -6.30
CA CYS A 313 -7.00 0.89 -5.72
C CYS A 313 -7.87 -0.01 -4.85
N ARG A 314 -8.06 -1.26 -5.28
CA ARG A 314 -8.80 -2.33 -4.56
C ARG A 314 -7.81 -3.42 -4.21
N LEU A 315 -7.65 -3.72 -2.92
CA LEU A 315 -6.48 -4.48 -2.44
C LEU A 315 -6.86 -5.77 -1.71
N GLN A 316 -6.05 -6.79 -1.97
CA GLN A 316 -6.01 -8.06 -1.22
C GLN A 316 -4.58 -8.59 -1.25
N ALA A 317 -4.19 -9.32 -0.20
CA ALA A 317 -2.90 -9.97 -0.13
C ALA A 317 -3.05 -11.49 0.05
N ILE A 318 -2.11 -12.25 -0.52
CA ILE A 318 -1.90 -13.66 -0.20
C ILE A 318 -0.74 -13.81 0.79
N ASN A 319 -0.92 -14.57 1.87
CA ASN A 319 0.09 -14.76 2.91
C ASN A 319 1.04 -15.90 2.55
N LEU A 320 2.27 -15.54 2.16
CA LEU A 320 3.27 -16.48 1.65
C LEU A 320 3.72 -17.50 2.70
N PHE A 321 3.79 -17.11 3.98
CA PHE A 321 4.20 -18.02 5.06
C PHE A 321 3.29 -19.25 5.15
N SER A 322 2.00 -19.11 4.84
CA SER A 322 1.02 -20.20 4.96
C SER A 322 1.15 -21.30 3.91
N PHE A 323 2.03 -21.12 2.93
CA PHE A 323 2.35 -22.12 1.92
C PHE A 323 3.66 -22.85 2.21
N VAL A 324 4.36 -22.51 3.30
CA VAL A 324 5.53 -23.25 3.77
C VAL A 324 5.07 -24.45 4.61
N GLU A 325 5.40 -25.64 4.14
CA GLU A 325 5.19 -26.89 4.87
C GLU A 325 6.37 -27.14 5.81
N LYS A 326 6.09 -27.61 7.05
CA LYS A 326 7.09 -27.85 8.10
C LYS A 326 8.07 -26.66 8.30
N PRO A 327 7.54 -25.43 8.51
CA PRO A 327 8.37 -24.22 8.58
C PRO A 327 9.44 -24.34 9.68
N PHE A 328 10.61 -23.75 9.44
CA PHE A 328 11.75 -23.72 10.35
C PHE A 328 12.44 -25.08 10.64
N THR A 329 12.11 -26.10 9.86
CA THR A 329 12.78 -27.42 9.91
C THR A 329 13.66 -27.64 8.68
N SER A 330 14.53 -28.64 8.69
CA SER A 330 15.31 -29.05 7.52
C SER A 330 14.43 -29.59 6.37
N ASP A 331 13.20 -29.99 6.66
CA ASP A 331 12.22 -30.48 5.69
C ASP A 331 11.34 -29.36 5.11
N ALA A 332 11.62 -28.09 5.46
CA ALA A 332 10.79 -26.97 5.06
C ALA A 332 10.73 -26.84 3.52
N LYS A 333 9.52 -26.74 2.97
CA LYS A 333 9.32 -26.60 1.52
C LYS A 333 8.10 -25.76 1.20
N PHE A 334 8.15 -25.03 0.10
CA PHE A 334 7.03 -24.21 -0.36
C PHE A 334 6.08 -25.02 -1.26
N ASN A 335 4.78 -24.99 -0.96
CA ASN A 335 3.76 -25.70 -1.73
C ASN A 335 3.25 -24.85 -2.91
N PHE A 336 3.96 -24.94 -4.04
CA PHE A 336 3.60 -24.21 -5.27
C PHE A 336 2.25 -24.62 -5.86
N SER A 337 1.85 -25.90 -5.74
CA SER A 337 0.57 -26.37 -6.29
C SER A 337 -0.60 -25.66 -5.60
N LYS A 338 -0.60 -25.69 -4.27
CA LYS A 338 -1.60 -25.01 -3.44
C LYS A 338 -1.53 -23.50 -3.61
N PHE A 339 -0.33 -22.93 -3.72
CA PHE A 339 -0.16 -21.50 -3.97
C PHE A 339 -0.86 -21.08 -5.28
N LYS A 340 -0.62 -21.78 -6.39
CA LYS A 340 -1.28 -21.52 -7.68
C LYS A 340 -2.80 -21.61 -7.59
N GLU A 341 -3.33 -22.63 -6.89
CA GLU A 341 -4.77 -22.78 -6.67
C GLU A 341 -5.37 -21.58 -5.91
N TYR A 342 -4.72 -21.17 -4.81
CA TYR A 342 -5.21 -20.09 -3.96
C TYR A 342 -5.02 -18.70 -4.60
N ILE A 343 -4.02 -18.52 -5.46
CA ILE A 343 -3.89 -17.32 -6.30
C ILE A 343 -5.10 -17.20 -7.23
N ARG A 344 -5.49 -18.28 -7.90
CA ARG A 344 -6.64 -18.26 -8.82
C ARG A 344 -7.93 -17.88 -8.10
N LYS A 345 -8.18 -18.50 -6.93
CA LYS A 345 -9.31 -18.19 -6.06
C LYS A 345 -9.27 -16.76 -5.52
N GLY A 346 -8.11 -16.29 -5.04
CA GLY A 346 -7.94 -14.91 -4.56
C GLY A 346 -8.22 -13.87 -5.65
N GLN A 347 -7.68 -14.06 -6.86
CA GLN A 347 -7.94 -13.16 -7.99
C GLN A 347 -9.42 -13.17 -8.40
N ARG A 348 -10.12 -14.30 -8.23
CA ARG A 348 -11.57 -14.37 -8.46
C ARG A 348 -12.35 -13.49 -7.47
N LEU A 349 -12.02 -13.58 -6.18
CA LEU A 349 -12.61 -12.70 -5.15
C LEU A 349 -12.29 -11.21 -5.37
N MET A 350 -11.17 -10.90 -6.01
CA MET A 350 -10.83 -9.53 -6.40
C MET A 350 -11.73 -8.99 -7.52
N ASP A 351 -12.17 -9.84 -8.45
CA ASP A 351 -13.18 -9.47 -9.45
C ASP A 351 -14.55 -9.25 -8.80
N ASP A 352 -14.93 -10.08 -7.82
CA ASP A 352 -16.18 -9.91 -7.08
C ASP A 352 -16.19 -8.62 -6.24
N LEU A 353 -15.03 -8.25 -5.69
CA LEU A 353 -14.85 -6.99 -4.96
C LEU A 353 -15.19 -5.76 -5.83
N ILE A 354 -14.95 -5.84 -7.14
CA ILE A 354 -15.31 -4.75 -8.07
C ILE A 354 -16.82 -4.62 -8.18
N ASP A 355 -17.55 -5.73 -8.24
CA ASP A 355 -19.02 -5.69 -8.30
C ASP A 355 -19.62 -5.17 -6.99
N LEU A 356 -19.06 -5.58 -5.85
CA LEU A 356 -19.45 -5.02 -4.55
C LEU A 356 -19.16 -3.52 -4.46
N GLU A 357 -18.03 -3.06 -5.02
CA GLU A 357 -17.70 -1.65 -5.06
C GLU A 357 -18.69 -0.88 -5.94
N ILE A 358 -19.07 -1.42 -7.10
CA ILE A 358 -20.08 -0.81 -7.98
C ILE A 358 -21.41 -0.66 -7.23
N GLU A 359 -21.86 -1.70 -6.51
CA GLU A 359 -23.07 -1.63 -5.69
C GLU A 359 -22.97 -0.58 -4.56
N LYS A 360 -21.77 -0.39 -3.98
CA LYS A 360 -21.52 0.65 -2.98
C LYS A 360 -21.53 2.05 -3.59
N ILE A 361 -20.96 2.23 -4.77
CA ILE A 361 -21.01 3.50 -5.50
C ILE A 361 -22.45 3.87 -5.84
N ASP A 362 -23.28 2.90 -6.23
CA ASP A 362 -24.71 3.14 -6.49
C ASP A 362 -25.45 3.65 -5.26
N LYS A 363 -25.23 3.04 -4.09
CA LYS A 363 -25.78 3.54 -2.82
C LYS A 363 -25.25 4.93 -2.45
N ILE A 364 -24.00 5.24 -2.77
CA ILE A 364 -23.43 6.58 -2.55
C ILE A 364 -24.13 7.60 -3.46
N LEU A 365 -24.32 7.28 -4.74
CA LEU A 365 -25.04 8.14 -5.69
C LEU A 365 -26.50 8.36 -5.26
N GLU A 366 -27.21 7.30 -4.86
CA GLU A 366 -28.57 7.38 -4.31
C GLU A 366 -28.60 8.29 -3.08
N LYS A 367 -27.63 8.16 -2.17
CA LYS A 367 -27.53 9.01 -0.98
C LYS A 367 -27.38 10.48 -1.37
N ILE A 368 -26.47 10.80 -2.28
CA ILE A 368 -26.24 12.16 -2.79
C ILE A 368 -27.52 12.71 -3.45
N VAL A 369 -28.25 11.90 -4.21
CA VAL A 369 -29.52 12.35 -4.80
C VAL A 369 -30.53 12.71 -3.71
N SER A 370 -30.62 11.91 -2.64
CA SER A 370 -31.55 12.13 -1.51
C SER A 370 -31.14 13.23 -0.52
N ASP A 371 -29.91 13.73 -0.57
CA ASP A 371 -29.43 14.83 0.27
C ASP A 371 -30.26 16.11 0.03
N PRO A 372 -30.59 16.88 1.09
CA PRO A 372 -31.51 18.04 0.99
C PRO A 372 -30.92 19.26 0.26
N GLU A 373 -29.61 19.28 0.02
CA GLU A 373 -28.90 20.39 -0.63
C GLU A 373 -29.26 20.53 -2.12
N ASP A 374 -29.05 21.75 -2.64
CA ASP A 374 -29.30 22.07 -4.05
C ASP A 374 -28.43 21.22 -5.01
N THR A 375 -28.94 21.01 -6.22
CA THR A 375 -28.26 20.22 -7.25
C THR A 375 -26.87 20.77 -7.58
N GLU A 376 -26.66 22.08 -7.57
CA GLU A 376 -25.35 22.66 -7.88
C GLU A 376 -24.31 22.35 -6.80
N ILE A 377 -24.71 22.35 -5.52
CA ILE A 377 -23.84 21.99 -4.39
C ILE A 377 -23.42 20.52 -4.50
N LYS A 378 -24.37 19.64 -4.82
CA LYS A 378 -24.15 18.19 -4.89
C LYS A 378 -23.46 17.75 -6.19
N ARG A 379 -23.40 18.64 -7.20
CA ARG A 379 -22.92 18.31 -8.54
C ARG A 379 -21.49 17.78 -8.53
N VAL A 380 -20.64 18.28 -7.64
CA VAL A 380 -19.23 17.89 -7.58
C VAL A 380 -19.08 16.44 -7.14
N GLU A 381 -19.64 16.10 -5.98
CA GLU A 381 -19.61 14.74 -5.43
C GLU A 381 -20.29 13.75 -6.38
N ARG A 382 -21.45 14.10 -6.96
CA ARG A 382 -22.16 13.22 -7.89
C ARG A 382 -21.32 12.88 -9.14
N LEU A 383 -20.80 13.89 -9.82
CA LEU A 383 -20.00 13.69 -11.04
C LEU A 383 -18.70 12.92 -10.76
N LEU A 384 -18.10 13.12 -9.58
CA LEU A 384 -16.93 12.38 -9.13
C LEU A 384 -17.24 10.87 -9.06
N TRP A 385 -18.31 10.48 -8.37
CA TRP A 385 -18.67 9.06 -8.23
C TRP A 385 -19.15 8.43 -9.54
N GLU A 386 -19.80 9.19 -10.42
CA GLU A 386 -20.15 8.73 -11.78
C GLU A 386 -18.88 8.41 -12.61
N LYS A 387 -17.86 9.27 -12.55
CA LYS A 387 -16.58 9.03 -13.23
C LYS A 387 -15.86 7.81 -12.66
N ILE A 388 -15.86 7.65 -11.34
CA ILE A 388 -15.25 6.49 -10.66
C ILE A 388 -15.98 5.20 -11.05
N LYS A 389 -17.32 5.20 -11.04
CA LYS A 389 -18.11 4.05 -11.48
C LYS A 389 -17.77 3.67 -12.92
N LYS A 390 -17.70 4.65 -13.81
CA LYS A 390 -17.33 4.43 -15.21
C LYS A 390 -15.96 3.76 -15.34
N LYS A 391 -14.93 4.25 -14.63
CA LYS A 391 -13.59 3.66 -14.67
C LYS A 391 -13.55 2.26 -14.09
N ALA A 392 -14.26 2.02 -12.98
CA ALA A 392 -14.36 0.72 -12.35
C ALA A 392 -14.96 -0.33 -13.30
N VAL A 393 -16.04 0.01 -14.01
CA VAL A 393 -16.70 -0.89 -14.98
C VAL A 393 -15.81 -1.14 -16.20
N GLN A 394 -15.23 -0.08 -16.77
CA GLN A 394 -14.45 -0.19 -18.00
C GLN A 394 -13.17 -0.99 -17.83
N GLY A 395 -12.41 -0.72 -16.77
CA GLY A 395 -11.09 -1.33 -16.56
C GLY A 395 -11.11 -2.56 -15.65
N ARG A 396 -12.04 -2.64 -14.69
CA ARG A 396 -12.08 -3.71 -13.68
C ARG A 396 -10.72 -3.97 -13.01
N ARG A 397 -10.00 -2.90 -12.67
CA ARG A 397 -8.66 -2.98 -12.06
C ARG A 397 -8.69 -3.62 -10.68
N THR A 398 -7.73 -4.51 -10.44
CA THR A 398 -7.48 -5.13 -9.13
C THR A 398 -6.05 -4.82 -8.66
N GLY A 399 -5.81 -4.96 -7.36
CA GLY A 399 -4.48 -4.90 -6.76
C GLY A 399 -4.26 -6.10 -5.83
N PHE A 400 -3.96 -7.25 -6.43
CA PHE A 400 -3.65 -8.48 -5.71
C PHE A 400 -2.15 -8.57 -5.45
N GLY A 401 -1.79 -8.68 -4.18
CA GLY A 401 -0.41 -8.67 -3.72
C GLY A 401 -0.08 -9.79 -2.77
N ILE A 402 1.04 -9.65 -2.07
CA ILE A 402 1.50 -10.61 -1.07
C ILE A 402 1.72 -9.94 0.29
N THR A 403 1.88 -10.76 1.31
CA THR A 403 2.51 -10.39 2.58
C THR A 403 3.38 -11.55 3.06
N ALA A 404 4.16 -11.32 4.13
CA ALA A 404 4.98 -12.33 4.79
C ALA A 404 6.19 -12.85 3.99
N GLU A 405 6.74 -12.04 3.08
CA GLU A 405 7.93 -12.42 2.31
C GLU A 405 9.14 -12.73 3.21
N GLY A 406 9.46 -11.84 4.16
CA GLY A 406 10.56 -12.05 5.10
C GLY A 406 10.40 -13.31 5.93
N ASP A 407 9.18 -13.58 6.41
CA ASP A 407 8.91 -14.78 7.20
C ASP A 407 8.84 -16.06 6.37
N MET A 408 8.37 -16.00 5.13
CA MET A 408 8.42 -17.14 4.21
C MET A 408 9.88 -17.55 3.97
N LEU A 409 10.76 -16.59 3.67
CA LEU A 409 12.18 -16.87 3.45
C LEU A 409 12.82 -17.46 4.72
N ALA A 410 12.60 -16.84 5.88
CA ALA A 410 13.10 -17.34 7.15
C ALA A 410 12.59 -18.76 7.46
N ALA A 411 11.31 -19.04 7.19
CA ALA A 411 10.70 -20.35 7.39
C ALA A 411 11.28 -21.45 6.50
N LEU A 412 11.82 -21.09 5.34
CA LEU A 412 12.54 -21.96 4.42
C LEU A 412 14.04 -22.08 4.75
N GLY A 413 14.52 -21.41 5.80
CA GLY A 413 15.94 -21.34 6.15
C GLY A 413 16.76 -20.42 5.22
N LEU A 414 16.10 -19.58 4.42
CA LEU A 414 16.73 -18.61 3.53
C LEU A 414 16.91 -17.27 4.25
N ILE A 415 18.09 -16.67 4.09
CA ILE A 415 18.44 -15.39 4.71
C ILE A 415 18.04 -14.27 3.74
N TYR A 416 17.15 -13.37 4.16
CA TYR A 416 16.72 -12.22 3.36
C TYR A 416 17.92 -11.35 2.96
N GLY A 417 17.92 -10.84 1.73
CA GLY A 417 19.02 -10.01 1.22
C GLY A 417 20.24 -10.82 0.79
N THR A 418 20.05 -12.11 0.48
CA THR A 418 21.04 -12.96 -0.19
C THR A 418 20.55 -13.36 -1.59
N GLU A 419 21.48 -13.62 -2.50
CA GLU A 419 21.17 -13.97 -3.89
C GLU A 419 20.20 -15.15 -4.00
N ILE A 420 20.42 -16.22 -3.22
CA ILE A 420 19.57 -17.42 -3.24
C ILE A 420 18.15 -17.15 -2.73
N ALA A 421 18.00 -16.30 -1.72
CA ALA A 421 16.68 -15.89 -1.22
C ALA A 421 15.95 -15.04 -2.27
N THR A 422 16.70 -14.20 -2.99
CA THR A 422 16.15 -13.37 -4.04
C THR A 422 15.75 -14.18 -5.29
N GLU A 423 16.53 -15.16 -5.72
CA GLU A 423 16.14 -16.08 -6.79
C GLU A 423 14.85 -16.82 -6.46
N PHE A 424 14.73 -17.31 -5.22
CA PHE A 424 13.52 -17.96 -4.75
C PHE A 424 12.31 -17.01 -4.74
N SER A 425 12.50 -15.78 -4.26
CA SER A 425 11.47 -14.74 -4.31
C SER A 425 11.03 -14.42 -5.75
N GLU A 426 11.98 -14.30 -6.70
CA GLU A 426 11.66 -14.08 -8.11
C GLU A 426 10.75 -15.20 -8.67
N GLU A 427 10.99 -16.46 -8.29
CA GLU A 427 10.13 -17.59 -8.69
C GLU A 427 8.72 -17.52 -8.07
N ILE A 428 8.60 -17.09 -6.81
CA ILE A 428 7.31 -16.87 -6.14
C ILE A 428 6.49 -15.82 -6.89
N HIS A 429 7.09 -14.66 -7.18
CA HIS A 429 6.40 -13.56 -7.84
C HIS A 429 6.11 -13.84 -9.31
N LYS A 430 6.98 -14.57 -10.02
CA LYS A 430 6.68 -15.11 -11.36
C LYS A 430 5.47 -16.05 -11.32
N THR A 431 5.44 -16.98 -10.36
CA THR A 431 4.31 -17.91 -10.19
C THR A 431 3.01 -17.18 -9.90
N LEU A 432 3.06 -16.17 -9.02
CA LEU A 432 1.94 -15.30 -8.71
C LEU A 432 1.41 -14.62 -9.98
N ALA A 433 2.30 -13.99 -10.75
CA ALA A 433 1.91 -13.21 -11.91
C ALA A 433 1.23 -14.06 -12.99
N ILE A 434 1.85 -15.19 -13.37
CA ILE A 434 1.31 -16.10 -14.37
C ILE A 434 -0.05 -16.66 -13.92
N SER A 435 -0.17 -17.04 -12.64
CA SER A 435 -1.40 -17.65 -12.13
C SER A 435 -2.55 -16.66 -11.98
N ALA A 436 -2.25 -15.42 -11.58
CA ALA A 436 -3.25 -14.36 -11.46
C ALA A 436 -3.78 -13.92 -12.84
N TYR A 437 -2.89 -13.75 -13.82
CA TYR A 437 -3.30 -13.47 -15.21
C TYR A 437 -4.08 -14.64 -15.83
N ALA A 438 -3.66 -15.89 -15.60
CA ALA A 438 -4.42 -17.05 -16.03
C ALA A 438 -5.83 -17.10 -15.41
N SER A 439 -5.96 -16.73 -14.12
CA SER A 439 -7.27 -16.59 -13.46
C SER A 439 -8.14 -15.53 -14.15
N SER A 440 -7.57 -14.37 -14.48
CA SER A 440 -8.29 -13.30 -15.17
C SER A 440 -8.74 -13.71 -16.58
N VAL A 441 -7.98 -14.54 -17.29
CA VAL A 441 -8.37 -15.11 -18.59
C VAL A 441 -9.48 -16.14 -18.43
N GLU A 442 -9.41 -17.04 -17.44
CA GLU A 442 -10.49 -18.00 -17.19
C GLU A 442 -11.79 -17.28 -16.79
N MET A 443 -11.70 -16.25 -15.94
CA MET A 443 -12.86 -15.40 -15.64
C MET A 443 -13.38 -14.67 -16.87
N ALA A 444 -12.54 -14.28 -17.83
CA ALA A 444 -13.01 -13.67 -19.07
C ALA A 444 -13.84 -14.66 -19.92
N LYS A 445 -13.46 -15.94 -19.91
CA LYS A 445 -14.23 -17.01 -20.56
C LYS A 445 -15.59 -17.25 -19.89
N GLU A 446 -15.66 -17.13 -18.57
CA GLU A 446 -16.91 -17.35 -17.80
C GLU A 446 -17.80 -16.10 -17.71
N ARG A 447 -17.20 -14.91 -17.59
CA ARG A 447 -17.86 -13.64 -17.22
C ARG A 447 -17.75 -12.56 -18.29
N GLY A 448 -16.98 -12.80 -19.36
CA GLY A 448 -16.60 -11.82 -20.38
C GLY A 448 -15.34 -11.04 -20.00
N ALA A 449 -14.55 -10.63 -21.01
CA ALA A 449 -13.42 -9.72 -20.81
C ALA A 449 -13.88 -8.34 -20.28
N PHE A 450 -12.94 -7.52 -19.78
CA PHE A 450 -13.29 -6.12 -19.44
C PHE A 450 -13.70 -5.34 -20.70
N GLU A 451 -14.55 -4.32 -20.52
CA GLU A 451 -15.33 -3.67 -21.60
C GLU A 451 -14.46 -3.20 -22.78
N ILE A 452 -13.29 -2.63 -22.49
CA ILE A 452 -12.41 -2.02 -23.49
C ILE A 452 -11.21 -2.91 -23.88
N PHE A 453 -11.25 -4.20 -23.54
CA PHE A 453 -10.17 -5.13 -23.84
C PHE A 453 -9.85 -5.15 -25.34
N ASN A 454 -8.55 -5.11 -25.64
CA ASN A 454 -8.04 -5.24 -27.00
C ASN A 454 -6.62 -5.81 -26.96
N PHE A 455 -6.45 -7.03 -27.48
CA PHE A 455 -5.16 -7.72 -27.50
C PHE A 455 -4.12 -7.00 -28.38
N GLU A 456 -4.53 -6.42 -29.51
CA GLU A 456 -3.60 -5.73 -30.42
C GLU A 456 -2.97 -4.48 -29.80
N LYS A 457 -3.65 -3.83 -28.85
CA LYS A 457 -3.11 -2.68 -28.11
C LYS A 457 -2.04 -3.07 -27.09
N GLU A 458 -2.09 -4.30 -26.58
CA GLU A 458 -1.24 -4.74 -25.47
C GLU A 458 -0.18 -5.80 -25.88
N LYS A 459 -0.22 -6.31 -27.12
CA LYS A 459 0.70 -7.34 -27.62
C LYS A 459 2.19 -6.96 -27.55
N ASP A 460 2.50 -5.67 -27.58
CA ASP A 460 3.86 -5.16 -27.53
C ASP A 460 4.26 -4.68 -26.13
N ASN A 461 3.38 -4.81 -25.14
CA ASN A 461 3.66 -4.43 -23.77
C ASN A 461 4.79 -5.32 -23.17
N PRO A 462 5.88 -4.72 -22.63
CA PRO A 462 7.02 -5.47 -22.09
C PRO A 462 6.65 -6.45 -20.98
N PHE A 463 5.78 -6.04 -20.06
CA PHE A 463 5.34 -6.85 -18.94
C PHE A 463 4.57 -8.09 -19.42
N LEU A 464 3.60 -7.91 -20.31
CA LEU A 464 2.83 -9.04 -20.88
C LEU A 464 3.70 -9.98 -21.71
N ASN A 465 4.60 -9.43 -22.53
CA ASN A 465 5.54 -10.24 -23.32
C ASN A 465 6.45 -11.11 -22.45
N ARG A 466 6.83 -10.63 -21.26
CA ARG A 466 7.55 -11.41 -20.25
C ARG A 466 6.71 -12.59 -19.77
N LEU A 467 5.43 -12.38 -19.44
CA LEU A 467 4.52 -13.46 -19.04
C LEU A 467 4.31 -14.49 -20.17
N PHE A 468 4.13 -14.02 -21.40
CA PHE A 468 3.91 -14.88 -22.57
C PHE A 468 5.12 -15.73 -22.93
N LYS A 469 6.33 -15.24 -22.65
CA LYS A 469 7.55 -16.01 -22.82
C LYS A 469 7.60 -17.20 -21.85
N GLU A 470 7.20 -17.00 -20.60
CA GLU A 470 7.16 -18.05 -19.57
C GLU A 470 5.94 -18.98 -19.71
N SER A 471 4.85 -18.47 -20.28
CA SER A 471 3.60 -19.22 -20.50
C SER A 471 2.98 -18.89 -21.86
N PRO A 472 3.39 -19.59 -22.94
CA PRO A 472 2.79 -19.39 -24.27
C PRO A 472 1.29 -19.71 -24.31
N GLU A 473 0.84 -20.68 -23.52
CA GLU A 473 -0.59 -21.05 -23.39
C GLU A 473 -1.44 -19.89 -22.84
N LEU A 474 -0.86 -19.05 -21.97
CA LEU A 474 -1.52 -17.84 -21.47
C LEU A 474 -1.77 -16.85 -22.61
N LYS A 475 -0.80 -16.68 -23.52
CA LYS A 475 -0.94 -15.81 -24.69
C LYS A 475 -2.07 -16.28 -25.59
N GLU A 476 -2.07 -17.57 -25.95
CA GLU A 476 -3.10 -18.16 -26.83
C GLU A 476 -4.50 -18.02 -26.22
N SER A 477 -4.62 -18.32 -24.92
CA SER A 477 -5.90 -18.21 -24.21
C SER A 477 -6.37 -16.76 -24.11
N MET A 478 -5.46 -15.82 -23.80
CA MET A 478 -5.76 -14.40 -23.71
C MET A 478 -6.13 -13.80 -25.07
N GLN A 479 -5.50 -14.24 -26.17
CA GLN A 479 -5.91 -13.85 -27.53
C GLN A 479 -7.33 -14.31 -27.86
N LYS A 480 -7.68 -15.53 -27.42
CA LYS A 480 -8.97 -16.14 -27.73
C LYS A 480 -10.13 -15.60 -26.89
N TYR A 481 -9.92 -15.41 -25.59
CA TYR A 481 -11.01 -15.10 -24.64
C TYR A 481 -10.90 -13.70 -24.03
N GLY A 482 -9.76 -13.03 -24.19
CA GLY A 482 -9.42 -11.82 -23.47
C GLY A 482 -9.07 -12.07 -22.00
N ARG A 483 -9.04 -11.00 -21.20
CA ARG A 483 -8.87 -11.06 -19.74
C ARG A 483 -9.90 -10.17 -19.04
N ARG A 484 -10.23 -10.50 -17.79
CA ARG A 484 -11.30 -9.86 -17.01
C ARG A 484 -10.89 -8.53 -16.38
N ASN A 485 -9.60 -8.29 -16.17
CA ASN A 485 -9.09 -7.15 -15.41
C ASN A 485 -7.94 -6.44 -16.18
N ILE A 486 -7.98 -5.10 -16.28
CA ILE A 486 -7.00 -4.28 -17.04
C ILE A 486 -5.58 -4.27 -16.45
N SER A 487 -5.46 -4.45 -15.14
CA SER A 487 -4.19 -4.64 -14.41
C SER A 487 -4.52 -5.31 -13.08
N ILE A 488 -3.59 -6.09 -12.55
CA ILE A 488 -3.88 -7.12 -11.54
C ILE A 488 -3.05 -6.99 -10.27
N LEU A 489 -1.73 -6.79 -10.37
CA LEU A 489 -0.76 -7.11 -9.34
C LEU A 489 -0.13 -5.86 -8.74
N THR A 490 -0.09 -5.79 -7.41
CA THR A 490 0.58 -4.71 -6.69
C THR A 490 1.05 -5.22 -5.35
N ILE A 491 2.18 -4.73 -4.85
CA ILE A 491 2.56 -5.02 -3.46
C ILE A 491 2.30 -3.79 -2.60
N ALA A 492 1.16 -3.80 -1.93
CA ALA A 492 0.74 -2.75 -1.01
C ALA A 492 1.39 -2.90 0.37
N PRO A 493 1.52 -1.81 1.15
CA PRO A 493 1.92 -1.93 2.53
C PRO A 493 0.82 -2.67 3.30
N THR A 494 1.21 -3.66 4.07
CA THR A 494 0.28 -4.47 4.88
C THR A 494 0.37 -4.10 6.36
N GLY A 495 0.61 -2.84 6.73
CA GLY A 495 0.95 -2.48 8.12
C GLY A 495 -0.03 -2.97 9.20
N SER A 496 -1.35 -2.79 9.02
CA SER A 496 -2.33 -3.33 9.99
C SER A 496 -2.73 -4.77 9.71
N THR A 497 -2.69 -5.21 8.45
CA THR A 497 -3.01 -6.60 8.08
C THR A 497 -1.90 -7.56 8.51
N SER A 498 -0.64 -7.12 8.54
CA SER A 498 0.52 -7.88 8.99
C SER A 498 0.51 -8.11 10.51
N LEU A 499 -0.10 -7.17 11.27
CA LEU A 499 -0.43 -7.39 12.68
C LEU A 499 -1.47 -8.51 12.83
N MET A 500 -2.49 -8.55 11.97
CA MET A 500 -3.53 -9.60 12.02
C MET A 500 -2.99 -10.97 11.59
N THR A 501 -2.12 -11.02 10.57
CA THR A 501 -1.45 -12.26 10.15
C THR A 501 -0.31 -12.66 11.08
N GLN A 502 0.15 -11.75 11.94
CA GLN A 502 1.32 -11.90 12.80
C GLN A 502 2.58 -12.26 11.98
N THR A 503 2.80 -11.52 10.88
CA THR A 503 3.91 -11.70 9.94
C THR A 503 4.56 -10.36 9.55
N SER A 504 5.66 -10.44 8.81
CA SER A 504 6.28 -9.36 8.03
C SER A 504 5.30 -8.78 7.00
N SER A 505 5.53 -7.50 6.67
CA SER A 505 4.63 -6.70 5.83
C SER A 505 5.10 -6.67 4.37
N GLY A 506 4.20 -6.92 3.42
CA GLY A 506 4.53 -6.91 1.99
C GLY A 506 5.78 -7.73 1.69
N ILE A 507 6.73 -7.12 0.96
CA ILE A 507 8.06 -7.69 0.70
C ILE A 507 9.10 -7.33 1.78
N GLU A 508 8.74 -6.62 2.85
CA GLU A 508 9.69 -6.12 3.84
C GLU A 508 10.32 -7.26 4.66
N PRO A 509 11.61 -7.14 5.02
CA PRO A 509 12.18 -7.97 6.07
C PRO A 509 11.48 -7.70 7.41
N VAL A 510 11.63 -8.61 8.38
CA VAL A 510 11.18 -8.34 9.75
C VAL A 510 11.92 -7.12 10.29
N PHE A 511 11.22 -6.23 11.00
CA PHE A 511 11.85 -5.04 11.56
C PHE A 511 12.93 -5.43 12.59
N LEU A 512 12.55 -6.18 13.61
CA LEU A 512 13.42 -6.79 14.61
C LEU A 512 12.80 -8.10 15.14
N PRO A 513 13.60 -9.14 15.46
CA PRO A 513 13.07 -10.39 16.04
C PRO A 513 12.59 -10.19 17.48
N TYR A 514 13.20 -9.24 18.19
CA TYR A 514 12.72 -8.74 19.48
C TYR A 514 13.10 -7.27 19.67
N TYR A 515 12.32 -6.54 20.46
CA TYR A 515 12.59 -5.16 20.87
C TYR A 515 11.92 -4.84 22.20
N LYS A 516 12.34 -3.78 22.88
CA LYS A 516 11.75 -3.36 24.17
C LYS A 516 10.67 -2.31 23.91
N ARG A 517 9.52 -2.47 24.58
CA ARG A 517 8.53 -1.39 24.68
C ARG A 517 8.49 -0.87 26.11
N ARG A 518 8.23 0.43 26.19
CA ARG A 518 8.00 1.17 27.44
C ARG A 518 6.53 1.44 27.60
N ARG A 519 5.98 1.12 28.77
CA ARG A 519 4.65 1.54 29.20
C ARG A 519 4.79 2.38 30.45
N LYS A 520 4.15 3.54 30.48
CA LYS A 520 4.05 4.35 31.70
C LYS A 520 3.20 3.57 32.71
N VAL A 521 3.72 3.37 33.91
CA VAL A 521 3.03 2.69 35.00
C VAL A 521 2.10 3.68 35.67
N ASN A 522 0.81 3.39 35.67
CA ASN A 522 -0.15 4.19 36.43
C ASN A 522 -0.25 3.67 37.88
N PRO A 523 -0.54 4.54 38.86
CA PRO A 523 -0.68 4.13 40.27
C PRO A 523 -1.71 3.02 40.53
N ASN A 524 -2.69 2.87 39.62
CA ASN A 524 -3.75 1.86 39.73
C ASN A 524 -3.46 0.56 38.97
N ASP A 525 -2.32 0.48 38.26
CA ASP A 525 -1.98 -0.73 37.51
C ASP A 525 -1.61 -1.86 38.48
N GLN A 526 -2.30 -3.00 38.37
CA GLN A 526 -1.99 -4.20 39.14
C GLN A 526 -0.96 -5.06 38.39
N ASN A 527 -0.05 -5.71 39.13
CA ASN A 527 1.00 -6.61 38.60
C ASN A 527 1.98 -5.95 37.62
N VAL A 528 2.43 -4.72 37.92
CA VAL A 528 3.41 -3.97 37.13
C VAL A 528 4.81 -4.08 37.72
N THR A 529 5.81 -4.21 36.85
CA THR A 529 7.23 -4.15 37.25
C THR A 529 7.81 -2.82 36.80
N VAL A 530 8.12 -1.93 37.75
CA VAL A 530 8.80 -0.66 37.43
C VAL A 530 10.24 -0.95 37.05
N SER A 531 10.58 -0.74 35.78
CA SER A 531 11.92 -0.94 35.25
C SER A 531 12.82 0.27 35.50
N PHE A 532 12.29 1.48 35.39
CA PHE A 532 12.99 2.72 35.78
C PHE A 532 12.00 3.86 36.05
N VAL A 533 12.49 4.94 36.65
CA VAL A 533 11.78 6.21 36.85
C VAL A 533 12.54 7.30 36.09
N ASP A 534 11.85 8.11 35.29
CA ASP A 534 12.49 9.15 34.49
C ASP A 534 12.79 10.43 35.29
N GLU A 535 13.42 11.41 34.63
CA GLU A 535 13.84 12.68 35.24
C GLU A 535 12.67 13.56 35.74
N VAL A 536 11.44 13.30 35.27
CA VAL A 536 10.22 13.99 35.73
C VAL A 536 9.43 13.19 36.76
N GLY A 537 9.94 12.04 37.20
CA GLY A 537 9.38 11.20 38.26
C GLY A 537 8.33 10.19 37.79
N ASP A 538 8.15 10.00 36.48
CA ASP A 538 7.24 9.00 35.95
C ASP A 538 7.86 7.60 35.99
N ALA A 539 7.11 6.62 36.50
CA ALA A 539 7.51 5.23 36.54
C ALA A 539 7.19 4.53 35.20
N TRP A 540 8.15 3.76 34.69
CA TRP A 540 8.06 3.06 33.41
C TRP A 540 8.33 1.56 33.58
N GLU A 541 7.51 0.75 32.91
CA GLU A 541 7.70 -0.69 32.73
C GLU A 541 8.29 -0.93 31.33
N GLU A 542 9.42 -1.62 31.29
CA GLU A 542 10.02 -2.15 30.06
C GLU A 542 9.73 -3.64 29.94
N TYR A 543 9.25 -4.05 28.76
CA TYR A 543 9.01 -5.46 28.47
C TYR A 543 9.41 -5.77 27.03
N ASN A 544 9.85 -7.01 26.82
CA ASN A 544 10.26 -7.50 25.51
C ASN A 544 9.03 -7.83 24.66
N ILE A 545 9.05 -7.36 23.43
CA ILE A 545 8.15 -7.80 22.36
C ILE A 545 8.96 -8.71 21.45
N PHE A 546 8.39 -9.85 21.12
CA PHE A 546 8.98 -10.81 20.20
C PHE A 546 8.16 -10.90 18.92
N HIS A 547 8.85 -11.03 17.79
CA HIS A 547 8.20 -11.35 16.53
C HIS A 547 7.61 -12.76 16.59
N HIS A 548 6.33 -12.91 16.22
CA HIS A 548 5.59 -14.17 16.38
C HIS A 548 6.24 -15.35 15.64
N LYS A 549 6.80 -15.11 14.45
CA LYS A 549 7.46 -16.17 13.68
C LYS A 549 8.86 -16.50 14.18
N PHE A 550 9.53 -15.56 14.86
CA PHE A 550 10.75 -15.86 15.61
C PHE A 550 10.46 -16.77 16.81
N LEU A 551 9.37 -16.53 17.56
CA LEU A 551 8.94 -17.44 18.63
C LEU A 551 8.62 -18.84 18.10
N LEU A 552 7.94 -18.93 16.95
CA LEU A 552 7.66 -20.23 16.32
C LEU A 552 8.93 -20.96 15.87
N TRP A 553 9.90 -20.24 15.29
CA TRP A 553 11.22 -20.81 14.99
C TRP A 553 11.89 -21.34 16.26
N ALA A 554 11.88 -20.58 17.35
CA ALA A 554 12.53 -20.95 18.59
C ALA A 554 11.87 -22.18 19.24
N GLU A 555 10.54 -22.25 19.26
CA GLU A 555 9.78 -23.43 19.70
C GLU A 555 10.14 -24.68 18.89
N THR A 556 10.19 -24.54 17.56
CA THR A 556 10.59 -25.63 16.64
C THR A 556 12.01 -26.13 16.90
N ASN A 557 12.87 -25.28 17.48
CA ASN A 557 14.26 -25.58 17.83
C ASN A 557 14.47 -25.87 19.33
N GLY A 558 13.39 -26.14 20.08
CA GLY A 558 13.45 -26.63 21.46
C GLY A 558 13.51 -25.55 22.54
N TYR A 559 13.24 -24.29 22.21
CA TYR A 559 13.14 -23.19 23.19
C TYR A 559 11.68 -22.90 23.51
N SER A 560 11.27 -23.02 24.78
CA SER A 560 9.91 -22.63 25.17
C SER A 560 9.76 -21.10 25.22
N LYS A 561 8.54 -20.61 24.96
CA LYS A 561 8.21 -19.18 25.04
C LYS A 561 8.61 -18.57 26.39
N ASP A 562 8.24 -19.23 27.49
CA ASP A 562 8.57 -18.78 28.85
C ASP A 562 10.08 -18.66 29.08
N THR A 563 10.86 -19.58 28.49
CA THR A 563 12.33 -19.53 28.58
C THR A 563 12.85 -18.29 27.86
N ILE A 564 12.39 -18.04 26.64
CA ILE A 564 12.83 -16.91 25.80
C ILE A 564 12.49 -15.57 26.47
N GLU A 565 11.28 -15.43 27.01
CA GLU A 565 10.82 -14.20 27.66
C GLU A 565 11.66 -13.85 28.91
N GLN A 566 12.27 -14.85 29.56
CA GLN A 566 13.12 -14.68 30.73
C GLN A 566 14.63 -14.60 30.41
N MET A 567 15.04 -14.77 29.14
CA MET A 567 16.44 -14.69 28.76
C MET A 567 17.00 -13.27 28.95
N LYS A 568 18.28 -13.21 29.35
CA LYS A 568 19.03 -11.95 29.36
C LYS A 568 19.28 -11.49 27.91
N GLU A 569 19.49 -10.19 27.75
CA GLU A 569 19.68 -9.56 26.45
C GLU A 569 20.85 -10.17 25.67
N GLU A 570 21.96 -10.49 26.33
CA GLU A 570 23.13 -11.11 25.69
C GLU A 570 22.83 -12.51 25.13
N ASP A 571 21.95 -13.27 25.79
CA ASP A 571 21.57 -14.62 25.35
C ASP A 571 20.48 -14.57 24.27
N LEU A 572 19.60 -13.57 24.31
CA LEU A 572 18.66 -13.29 23.22
C LEU A 572 19.39 -12.93 21.92
N ILE A 573 20.45 -12.13 21.99
CA ILE A 573 21.27 -11.80 20.82
C ILE A 573 21.87 -13.08 20.21
N LYS A 574 22.48 -13.94 21.04
CA LYS A 574 23.04 -15.24 20.58
C LYS A 574 21.95 -16.16 20.02
N LEU A 575 20.73 -16.10 20.55
CA LEU A 575 19.61 -16.87 20.02
C LEU A 575 19.19 -16.36 18.64
N VAL A 576 19.11 -15.04 18.46
CA VAL A 576 18.85 -14.42 17.16
C VAL A 576 19.93 -14.78 16.14
N GLU A 577 21.21 -14.79 16.53
CA GLU A 577 22.34 -15.19 15.67
C GLU A 577 22.22 -16.62 15.11
N LYS A 578 21.56 -17.53 15.84
CA LYS A 578 21.29 -18.89 15.38
C LYS A 578 20.08 -18.99 14.45
N SER A 579 19.26 -17.94 14.39
CA SER A 579 18.02 -17.93 13.63
C SER A 579 18.22 -17.44 12.19
N PRO A 580 17.33 -17.81 11.26
CA PRO A 580 17.31 -17.25 9.91
C PRO A 580 17.07 -15.73 9.85
N TYR A 581 16.76 -15.09 10.98
CA TYR A 581 16.58 -13.64 11.06
C TYR A 581 17.88 -12.87 11.30
N HIS A 582 19.00 -13.53 11.60
CA HIS A 582 20.30 -12.85 11.72
C HIS A 582 20.76 -12.28 10.37
N LYS A 583 21.09 -10.97 10.32
CA LYS A 583 21.44 -10.26 9.07
C LYS A 583 20.32 -10.26 8.02
N ALA A 584 19.08 -10.43 8.48
CA ALA A 584 17.87 -10.49 7.67
C ALA A 584 16.78 -9.54 8.20
N THR A 585 17.13 -8.57 9.05
CA THR A 585 16.21 -7.58 9.60
C THR A 585 16.44 -6.20 8.99
N SER A 586 15.47 -5.30 9.15
CA SER A 586 15.57 -3.93 8.60
C SER A 586 16.87 -3.19 8.95
N ASN A 587 17.49 -3.49 10.09
CA ASN A 587 18.67 -2.77 10.58
C ASN A 587 20.02 -3.39 10.22
N ASP A 588 20.05 -4.64 9.77
CA ASP A 588 21.29 -5.41 9.57
C ASP A 588 21.38 -6.17 8.25
N ILE A 589 20.37 -6.02 7.38
CA ILE A 589 20.40 -6.55 6.00
C ILE A 589 21.42 -5.84 5.12
N ASN A 590 21.82 -6.54 4.05
CA ASN A 590 22.44 -5.88 2.92
C ASN A 590 21.39 -5.07 2.12
N TRP A 591 21.34 -3.76 2.33
CA TRP A 591 20.36 -2.89 1.66
C TRP A 591 20.49 -2.86 0.13
N MET A 592 21.70 -3.05 -0.42
CA MET A 592 21.90 -3.13 -1.86
C MET A 592 21.24 -4.39 -2.44
N GLU A 593 21.41 -5.53 -1.78
CA GLU A 593 20.75 -6.77 -2.19
C GLU A 593 19.24 -6.70 -2.00
N LYS A 594 18.73 -6.00 -0.96
CA LYS A 594 17.29 -5.70 -0.84
C LYS A 594 16.77 -4.90 -2.04
N VAL A 595 17.49 -3.90 -2.51
CA VAL A 595 17.09 -3.11 -3.69
C VAL A 595 17.09 -3.96 -4.96
N LYS A 596 18.12 -4.79 -5.15
CA LYS A 596 18.15 -5.74 -6.28
C LYS A 596 17.00 -6.73 -6.22
N MET A 597 16.67 -7.24 -5.04
CA MET A 597 15.50 -8.09 -4.81
C MET A 597 14.21 -7.39 -5.21
N GLN A 598 14.01 -6.15 -4.77
CA GLN A 598 12.86 -5.34 -5.20
C GLN A 598 12.79 -5.24 -6.73
N GLY A 599 13.91 -4.96 -7.41
CA GLY A 599 13.95 -4.90 -8.88
C GLY A 599 13.61 -6.24 -9.56
N ARG A 600 14.12 -7.36 -9.04
CA ARG A 600 13.79 -8.70 -9.56
C ARG A 600 12.32 -9.06 -9.37
N ILE A 601 11.74 -8.71 -8.23
CA ILE A 601 10.31 -8.87 -7.96
C ILE A 601 9.48 -7.95 -8.87
N GLN A 602 9.91 -6.70 -9.08
CA GLN A 602 9.17 -5.68 -9.84
C GLN A 602 8.88 -6.10 -11.28
N LYS A 603 9.73 -6.93 -11.88
CA LYS A 603 9.52 -7.56 -13.20
C LYS A 603 8.19 -8.30 -13.33
N TRP A 604 7.66 -8.80 -12.21
CA TRP A 604 6.46 -9.62 -12.12
C TRP A 604 5.27 -8.90 -11.47
N VAL A 605 5.36 -7.57 -11.32
CA VAL A 605 4.32 -6.71 -10.77
C VAL A 605 3.97 -5.61 -11.78
N ASP A 606 2.75 -5.65 -12.35
CA ASP A 606 2.30 -4.74 -13.41
C ASP A 606 2.01 -3.31 -12.90
N HIS A 607 1.58 -3.16 -11.65
CA HIS A 607 1.54 -1.86 -10.96
C HIS A 607 2.92 -1.52 -10.40
N SER A 608 3.10 -1.42 -9.08
CA SER A 608 4.35 -1.06 -8.40
C SER A 608 4.41 -1.75 -7.03
N ILE A 609 5.49 -1.49 -6.30
CA ILE A 609 5.78 -2.06 -4.98
C ILE A 609 5.95 -0.90 -3.99
N SER A 610 5.12 -0.87 -2.95
CA SER A 610 5.34 0.00 -1.80
C SER A 610 6.29 -0.73 -0.84
N VAL A 611 7.55 -0.31 -0.84
CA VAL A 611 8.55 -0.80 0.11
C VAL A 611 9.42 0.35 0.57
N THR A 612 9.65 0.43 1.87
CA THR A 612 10.58 1.40 2.44
C THR A 612 11.94 0.73 2.65
N ILE A 613 13.02 1.45 2.35
CA ILE A 613 14.36 1.07 2.81
C ILE A 613 14.57 1.71 4.18
N ASN A 614 14.32 0.93 5.23
CA ASN A 614 14.60 1.34 6.60
C ASN A 614 16.11 1.31 6.83
N LEU A 615 16.68 2.42 7.26
CA LEU A 615 18.11 2.63 7.45
C LEU A 615 18.40 3.10 8.89
N PRO A 616 19.52 2.66 9.49
CA PRO A 616 20.00 3.18 10.77
C PRO A 616 20.26 4.69 10.74
N SER A 617 20.19 5.35 11.90
CA SER A 617 20.33 6.81 12.04
C SER A 617 21.70 7.37 11.60
N ASP A 618 22.75 6.54 11.65
CA ASP A 618 24.14 6.85 11.31
C ASP A 618 24.49 6.62 9.83
N VAL A 619 23.51 6.23 9.00
CA VAL A 619 23.72 6.03 7.56
C VAL A 619 24.15 7.33 6.87
N SER A 620 25.10 7.23 5.92
CA SER A 620 25.53 8.37 5.11
C SER A 620 24.53 8.75 4.02
N GLN A 621 24.46 10.03 3.68
CA GLN A 621 23.75 10.54 2.50
C GLN A 621 24.20 9.83 1.21
N LYS A 622 25.51 9.52 1.10
CA LYS A 622 26.07 8.81 -0.06
C LYS A 622 25.41 7.45 -0.29
N LEU A 623 25.14 6.69 0.78
CA LEU A 623 24.48 5.39 0.65
C LEU A 623 23.05 5.54 0.12
N VAL A 624 22.31 6.54 0.58
CA VAL A 624 20.95 6.83 0.06
C VAL A 624 20.98 7.08 -1.45
N GLY A 625 21.92 7.90 -1.91
CA GLY A 625 22.12 8.13 -3.34
C GLY A 625 22.46 6.86 -4.11
N GLN A 626 23.33 6.01 -3.57
CA GLN A 626 23.67 4.71 -4.18
C GLN A 626 22.47 3.78 -4.29
N LEU A 627 21.65 3.69 -3.25
CA LEU A 627 20.43 2.87 -3.24
C LEU A 627 19.42 3.33 -4.28
N TYR A 628 19.24 4.64 -4.45
CA TYR A 628 18.35 5.17 -5.49
C TYR A 628 18.88 4.92 -6.90
N THR A 629 20.18 5.11 -7.14
CA THR A 629 20.78 4.77 -8.44
C THR A 629 20.67 3.28 -8.73
N GLU A 630 20.84 2.42 -7.73
CA GLU A 630 20.68 0.98 -7.89
C GLU A 630 19.23 0.59 -8.19
N ALA A 631 18.26 1.23 -7.54
CA ALA A 631 16.84 0.99 -7.79
C ALA A 631 16.47 1.32 -9.25
N TRP A 632 16.95 2.45 -9.77
CA TRP A 632 16.77 2.81 -11.18
C TRP A 632 17.37 1.75 -12.12
N LYS A 633 18.62 1.35 -11.89
CA LYS A 633 19.33 0.36 -12.72
C LYS A 633 18.65 -1.00 -12.74
N ASN A 634 17.98 -1.38 -11.65
CA ASN A 634 17.30 -2.67 -11.53
C ASN A 634 15.82 -2.61 -11.97
N GLY A 635 15.36 -1.50 -12.55
CA GLY A 635 14.00 -1.37 -13.07
C GLY A 635 12.93 -1.30 -11.98
N CYS A 636 13.27 -0.80 -10.79
CA CYS A 636 12.26 -0.47 -9.80
C CYS A 636 11.34 0.64 -10.34
N LYS A 637 10.06 0.63 -9.94
CA LYS A 637 9.10 1.67 -10.33
C LYS A 637 9.01 2.81 -9.33
N GLY A 638 9.29 2.54 -8.06
CA GLY A 638 9.40 3.55 -7.02
C GLY A 638 10.33 3.11 -5.90
N VAL A 639 10.86 4.07 -5.14
CA VAL A 639 11.73 3.80 -4.00
C VAL A 639 11.64 4.92 -2.97
N THR A 640 11.58 4.51 -1.70
CA THR A 640 11.55 5.42 -0.55
C THR A 640 12.56 4.96 0.48
N VAL A 641 13.21 5.90 1.16
CA VAL A 641 14.08 5.61 2.31
C VAL A 641 13.45 6.20 3.56
N TYR A 642 13.63 5.50 4.67
CA TYR A 642 13.37 6.02 6.00
C TYR A 642 14.63 5.81 6.81
N ARG A 643 15.23 6.90 7.29
CA ARG A 643 16.38 6.85 8.19
C ARG A 643 15.86 7.03 9.62
N ASP A 644 16.28 6.17 10.54
CA ASP A 644 15.87 6.32 11.94
C ASP A 644 16.22 7.72 12.46
N GLY A 645 15.25 8.39 13.08
CA GLY A 645 15.35 9.80 13.51
C GLY A 645 15.12 10.86 12.43
N SER A 646 14.83 10.52 11.16
CA SER A 646 14.47 11.51 10.14
C SER A 646 13.02 12.01 10.22
N ARG A 647 12.19 11.35 11.05
CA ARG A 647 10.84 11.79 11.43
C ARG A 647 10.54 11.40 12.88
N ASP A 648 9.78 12.23 13.56
CA ASP A 648 9.30 11.93 14.90
C ASP A 648 8.30 10.77 14.90
N GLY A 649 8.54 9.75 15.74
CA GLY A 649 7.50 8.82 16.21
C GLY A 649 7.12 7.61 15.34
N VAL A 650 7.92 7.20 14.34
CA VAL A 650 7.55 6.05 13.49
C VAL A 650 7.98 4.70 14.09
N MET A 651 9.24 4.53 14.48
CA MET A 651 9.75 3.39 15.25
C MET A 651 11.04 3.82 15.96
N ILE A 652 11.15 3.61 17.28
CA ILE A 652 12.36 3.95 18.05
C ILE A 652 13.17 2.67 18.22
N SER A 653 14.38 2.62 17.65
CA SER A 653 15.33 1.52 17.89
C SER A 653 15.95 1.65 19.30
N ASN A 654 16.29 0.53 19.93
CA ASN A 654 16.78 0.44 21.32
C ASN A 654 18.12 1.16 21.60
N LYS A 655 18.67 1.96 20.69
CA LYS A 655 19.87 2.76 20.98
C LYS A 655 19.47 3.96 21.83
N GLY A 656 19.34 3.73 23.13
CA GLY A 656 19.29 4.81 24.11
C GLY A 656 20.47 5.74 23.90
N GLU A 657 20.18 7.01 23.63
CA GLU A 657 21.18 8.07 23.67
C GLU A 657 21.76 8.11 25.09
N LYS A 658 22.92 7.49 25.31
CA LYS A 658 23.84 7.99 26.32
C LYS A 658 24.43 9.27 25.78
N LYS A 659 23.73 10.39 25.95
CA LYS A 659 24.36 11.71 25.88
C LYS A 659 25.47 11.72 26.91
N LYS A 660 26.71 11.82 26.45
CA LYS A 660 27.85 12.21 27.27
C LYS A 660 27.91 13.72 27.37
#